data_AF-A0A2E6I5X3-F1
#
_entry.id   AF-A0A2E6I5X3-F1
#
_cell.length_a   1.000
_cell.length_b   1.000
_cell.length_c   1.000
_cell.angle_alpha   90.00
_cell.angle_beta   90.00
_cell.angle_gamma   90.00
#
_symmetry.space_group_name_H-M   'P 1'
#
loop_
_entity.id
_entity.type
_entity.pdbx_description
1 polymer ?
#
loop_
_entity_poly.entity_id
_entity_poly.type
_entity_poly.pdbx_seq_one_letter_code
_entity_poly.pdbx_strand_id
1 'polypeptide(L)'
;MRAGAVAVAALMVLIVYSPIMTSSAQSSGESIIINEIYVSPNSEEYGGIDWNGDGEIGRFSNQFVELHNPTEQSIDIGGWLIDDIENGGSPMCSIAWGTVIGPGAYVVFYRAQTQIEFNYWEGDSVRISDVDGSEIDSVSYDAEDSDYGIPYGYASNGSWSKLSDWSPTPGGPNDQEWVGVNHLMGSCYPQQPEEDNIHRGEYILEGRIVTMESQTDVIDDGRILIVDGIIQEIWSSSEPDPESAEGVVSIPTSGTIYPGFIDPHNHAKYNLIPLWDHGTDGWQNRYQWQSYSGYSDAKDIGCSIEDSSAMRFAELRAIAGGNTALQGSANRNTDTFETMLARNIELYNFGGDGIWTKVTELESDYEGNHIKDRNSSGSLNAWFIHLAEGIDESSRAEFDILVENNLLVGEIVIIHGTGLTQTEFSALGSVGGSLAWSPTSNLLLYGETTDIATAKAEGVNIMIGPDWSPSGSKSSMHELKTADWWDRNVLGDIFTDYELVQTITTNIVDAIGWSDYTGRIREGLAADLVVLDTFEADPYRNVIEAVDPDVRLVVVGGLPVFGDIDVMRALDDEVEIIQGDGFSKAIDITYEGVPEAQQSYSEMMDYLSACNDGKDVPIEYLFTMGDDRYFDVLNRTPSFQNGRSIDLWAEFYDIELDEDGHRIGGTVGGADPIATNITDSGGTVVTVRPILPDFFSSFGPRGGYIPHVTTLEDGVHLEECLSSHPSLVEREGEILLCGSILVVMEDTEDCIVSGVTAFCQLDVSKSFTVPGRICMDAGDYPEEVECRHNVEYVEDTSSVVSEPGEDGKNGSSSDDGFVIQGIIALLLIVGFLGVAFRGNFNLLKKEEE
;
A
#
# COMPACT_ATOMS: atom_id res chain seq x y z
N MET A 1 -72.02 -18.07 -36.91
CA MET A 1 -72.46 -18.20 -35.51
C MET A 1 -71.28 -17.73 -34.68
N ARG A 2 -71.27 -16.44 -34.26
CA ARG A 2 -71.73 -15.97 -32.93
C ARG A 2 -70.92 -16.65 -31.82
N ALA A 3 -70.23 -16.03 -30.87
CA ALA A 3 -69.88 -14.67 -30.43
C ALA A 3 -68.75 -14.91 -29.38
N GLY A 4 -67.76 -14.07 -29.09
CA GLY A 4 -67.77 -12.61 -29.08
C GLY A 4 -68.22 -12.11 -27.70
N ALA A 5 -67.25 -11.82 -26.82
CA ALA A 5 -67.33 -10.98 -25.62
C ALA A 5 -68.10 -11.51 -24.38
N VAL A 6 -67.39 -11.56 -23.24
CA VAL A 6 -67.69 -10.92 -21.94
C VAL A 6 -66.96 -11.72 -20.84
N ALA A 7 -65.77 -11.24 -20.45
CA ALA A 7 -65.22 -11.26 -19.08
C ALA A 7 -63.75 -10.76 -19.06
N VAL A 8 -63.49 -9.59 -19.66
CA VAL A 8 -62.24 -8.81 -19.50
C VAL A 8 -62.53 -7.60 -18.60
N ALA A 9 -63.07 -7.80 -17.39
CA ALA A 9 -63.38 -6.64 -16.53
C ALA A 9 -63.38 -6.88 -15.01
N ALA A 10 -62.90 -8.02 -14.49
CA ALA A 10 -63.04 -8.27 -13.04
C ALA A 10 -61.85 -8.91 -12.31
N LEU A 11 -60.68 -9.06 -12.94
CA LEU A 11 -59.45 -9.41 -12.21
C LEU A 11 -58.23 -8.62 -12.72
N MET A 12 -58.46 -7.35 -13.08
CA MET A 12 -57.44 -6.29 -13.10
C MET A 12 -57.51 -5.46 -11.80
N VAL A 13 -57.67 -6.12 -10.64
CA VAL A 13 -57.48 -5.50 -9.32
C VAL A 13 -56.98 -6.59 -8.38
N LEU A 14 -55.65 -6.73 -8.30
CA LEU A 14 -54.84 -7.20 -7.16
C LEU A 14 -53.40 -7.44 -7.65
N ILE A 15 -52.79 -6.37 -8.16
CA ILE A 15 -51.37 -6.11 -7.95
C ILE A 15 -51.34 -5.35 -6.62
N VAL A 16 -51.04 -6.02 -5.50
CA VAL A 16 -50.37 -5.41 -4.33
C VAL A 16 -49.80 -6.54 -3.44
N TYR A 17 -48.56 -6.35 -2.99
CA TYR A 17 -47.81 -7.06 -1.93
C TYR A 17 -46.92 -8.24 -2.34
N SER A 18 -45.86 -7.94 -3.09
CA SER A 18 -44.52 -8.44 -2.71
C SER A 18 -44.07 -7.68 -1.44
N PRO A 19 -43.30 -8.28 -0.52
CA PRO A 19 -42.70 -7.49 0.55
C PRO A 19 -41.73 -6.49 -0.10
N ILE A 20 -42.01 -5.21 0.10
CA ILE A 20 -41.06 -4.14 -0.12
C ILE A 20 -40.00 -4.37 0.98
N MET A 21 -38.75 -4.64 0.61
CA MET A 21 -37.65 -4.41 1.55
C MET A 21 -37.62 -2.91 1.77
N THR A 22 -38.05 -2.50 2.95
CA THR A 22 -38.01 -1.12 3.39
C THR A 22 -36.58 -0.80 3.77
N SER A 23 -36.04 0.32 3.29
CA SER A 23 -34.88 0.97 3.90
C SER A 23 -35.07 1.02 5.42
N SER A 24 -34.20 0.32 6.16
CA SER A 24 -34.28 0.27 7.62
C SER A 24 -33.13 1.05 8.21
N ALA A 25 -33.45 2.05 9.04
CA ALA A 25 -32.50 2.71 9.93
C ALA A 25 -32.80 2.27 11.36
N GLN A 26 -31.76 2.00 12.15
CA GLN A 26 -31.88 1.63 13.56
C GLN A 26 -31.41 2.79 14.46
N SER A 27 -32.20 3.88 14.56
CA SER A 27 -31.80 5.01 15.42
C SER A 27 -32.36 4.90 16.85
N SER A 28 -31.47 5.10 17.82
CA SER A 28 -31.85 5.51 19.18
C SER A 28 -31.44 6.98 19.31
N GLY A 29 -32.39 7.91 19.40
CA GLY A 29 -32.13 9.37 19.35
C GLY A 29 -31.37 9.95 20.56
N GLU A 30 -30.39 9.24 21.10
CA GLU A 30 -29.52 9.61 22.22
C GLU A 30 -28.02 9.71 21.83
N SER A 31 -27.66 9.50 20.56
CA SER A 31 -26.27 9.51 20.04
C SER A 31 -26.15 10.22 18.68
N ILE A 32 -24.93 10.22 18.11
CA ILE A 32 -24.67 10.65 16.72
C ILE A 32 -25.47 9.78 15.74
N ILE A 33 -25.91 10.37 14.64
CA ILE A 33 -26.65 9.69 13.57
C ILE A 33 -26.04 9.99 12.20
N ILE A 34 -26.23 9.08 11.25
CA ILE A 34 -25.97 9.30 9.83
C ILE A 34 -27.09 10.16 9.26
N ASN A 35 -26.78 11.38 8.81
CA ASN A 35 -27.78 12.34 8.33
C ASN A 35 -28.06 12.24 6.83
N GLU A 36 -27.00 12.12 6.04
CA GLU A 36 -27.02 12.15 4.58
C GLU A 36 -25.89 11.28 4.03
N ILE A 37 -26.15 10.53 2.95
CA ILE A 37 -25.11 9.87 2.14
C ILE A 37 -25.28 10.23 0.67
N TYR A 38 -24.18 10.45 -0.03
CA TYR A 38 -24.19 10.81 -1.44
C TYR A 38 -23.41 9.79 -2.27
N VAL A 39 -24.15 8.86 -2.87
CA VAL A 39 -23.60 7.67 -3.53
C VAL A 39 -23.19 7.94 -4.98
N SER A 40 -24.00 8.69 -5.73
CA SER A 40 -23.80 8.88 -7.18
C SER A 40 -23.66 10.36 -7.55
N PRO A 41 -22.50 10.98 -7.26
CA PRO A 41 -22.25 12.35 -7.65
C PRO A 41 -22.22 12.52 -9.17
N ASN A 42 -22.73 13.65 -9.64
CA ASN A 42 -22.60 14.05 -11.04
C ASN A 42 -21.13 14.36 -11.35
N SER A 43 -20.64 13.94 -12.51
CA SER A 43 -19.34 14.41 -13.01
C SER A 43 -19.45 15.86 -13.49
N GLU A 44 -18.31 16.51 -13.70
CA GLU A 44 -18.23 17.89 -14.22
C GLU A 44 -19.07 18.07 -15.50
N GLU A 45 -18.99 17.13 -16.44
CA GLU A 45 -19.73 17.16 -17.71
C GLU A 45 -21.25 17.16 -17.53
N TYR A 46 -21.74 16.64 -16.41
CA TYR A 46 -23.17 16.57 -16.06
C TYR A 46 -23.56 17.58 -14.98
N GLY A 47 -22.80 18.66 -14.83
CA GLY A 47 -23.09 19.74 -13.88
C GLY A 47 -22.82 19.35 -12.43
N GLY A 48 -21.82 18.50 -12.20
CA GLY A 48 -21.29 18.21 -10.87
C GLY A 48 -20.83 19.49 -10.17
N ILE A 49 -20.91 19.44 -8.84
CA ILE A 49 -20.47 20.49 -7.94
C ILE A 49 -19.31 19.92 -7.15
N ASP A 50 -18.26 20.71 -7.02
CA ASP A 50 -17.17 20.48 -6.07
C ASP A 50 -17.68 20.83 -4.66
N TRP A 51 -18.19 19.83 -3.95
CA TRP A 51 -18.85 20.01 -2.66
C TRP A 51 -17.84 20.26 -1.54
N ASN A 52 -16.63 19.73 -1.65
CA ASN A 52 -15.57 19.85 -0.64
C ASN A 52 -14.53 20.96 -0.96
N GLY A 53 -14.57 21.56 -2.15
CA GLY A 53 -13.70 22.66 -2.55
C GLY A 53 -12.27 22.24 -2.89
N ASP A 54 -12.05 20.97 -3.21
CA ASP A 54 -10.72 20.41 -3.51
C ASP A 54 -10.30 20.59 -4.99
N GLY A 55 -11.20 21.05 -5.85
CA GLY A 55 -10.98 21.23 -7.28
C GLY A 55 -11.28 20.00 -8.14
N GLU A 56 -11.70 18.88 -7.54
CA GLU A 56 -12.02 17.61 -8.22
C GLU A 56 -13.54 17.33 -8.18
N ILE A 57 -14.13 17.03 -9.34
CA ILE A 57 -15.57 16.79 -9.47
C ILE A 57 -15.84 15.37 -9.94
N GLY A 58 -16.43 14.56 -9.07
CA GLY A 58 -16.87 13.20 -9.41
C GLY A 58 -16.81 12.22 -8.24
N ARG A 59 -17.07 10.94 -8.55
CA ARG A 59 -17.25 9.88 -7.55
C ARG A 59 -16.06 9.65 -6.62
N PHE A 60 -14.84 9.90 -7.08
CA PHE A 60 -13.63 9.65 -6.29
C PHE A 60 -13.36 10.75 -5.25
N SER A 61 -14.03 11.89 -5.34
CA SER A 61 -13.90 13.00 -4.38
C SER A 61 -15.21 13.26 -3.64
N ASN A 62 -16.33 13.32 -4.36
CA ASN A 62 -17.58 13.89 -3.86
C ASN A 62 -18.58 12.86 -3.31
N GLN A 63 -18.26 11.57 -3.28
CA GLN A 63 -19.03 10.65 -2.45
C GLN A 63 -18.84 11.07 -0.98
N PHE A 64 -19.90 11.06 -0.17
CA PHE A 64 -19.76 11.45 1.24
C PHE A 64 -20.78 10.77 2.15
N VAL A 65 -20.39 10.63 3.41
CA VAL A 65 -21.28 10.40 4.55
C VAL A 65 -21.26 11.62 5.46
N GLU A 66 -22.43 12.07 5.89
CA GLU A 66 -22.58 13.15 6.85
C GLU A 66 -23.12 12.63 8.18
N LEU A 67 -22.47 13.03 9.27
CA LEU A 67 -22.91 12.75 10.63
C LEU A 67 -23.51 14.00 11.29
N HIS A 68 -24.54 13.80 12.10
CA HIS A 68 -25.21 14.85 12.86
C HIS A 68 -25.23 14.49 14.35
N ASN A 69 -24.94 15.48 15.19
CA ASN A 69 -25.17 15.40 16.62
C ASN A 69 -26.52 16.04 17.02
N PRO A 70 -27.61 15.26 17.18
CA PRO A 70 -28.91 15.79 17.57
C PRO A 70 -29.01 16.13 19.07
N THR A 71 -27.94 15.92 19.84
CA THR A 71 -27.96 16.08 21.30
C THR A 71 -27.63 17.52 21.73
N GLU A 72 -27.84 17.79 23.03
CA GLU A 72 -27.54 19.10 23.64
C GLU A 72 -26.08 19.20 24.14
N GLN A 73 -25.25 18.17 23.92
CA GLN A 73 -23.86 18.11 24.37
C GLN A 73 -22.91 17.92 23.19
N SER A 74 -21.70 18.45 23.29
CA SER A 74 -20.63 18.10 22.36
C SER A 74 -20.25 16.63 22.52
N ILE A 75 -20.08 15.91 21.42
CA ILE A 75 -19.64 14.50 21.41
C ILE A 75 -18.30 14.45 20.70
N ASP A 76 -17.30 13.88 21.36
CA ASP A 76 -16.01 13.54 20.76
C ASP A 76 -16.17 12.18 20.08
N ILE A 77 -15.95 12.16 18.77
CA ILE A 77 -16.02 10.96 17.93
C ILE A 77 -14.64 10.58 17.40
N GLY A 78 -13.57 11.16 17.93
CA GLY A 78 -12.22 10.73 17.61
C GLY A 78 -12.02 9.24 17.90
N GLY A 79 -11.44 8.53 16.94
CA GLY A 79 -11.20 7.09 17.00
C GLY A 79 -12.40 6.20 16.66
N TRP A 80 -13.58 6.77 16.40
CA TRP A 80 -14.73 6.00 15.92
C TRP A 80 -14.50 5.51 14.49
N LEU A 81 -15.17 4.45 14.07
CA LEU A 81 -14.97 3.82 12.78
C LEU A 81 -16.13 4.14 11.81
N ILE A 82 -15.80 4.35 10.55
CA ILE A 82 -16.71 4.42 9.40
C ILE A 82 -16.40 3.23 8.50
N ASP A 83 -17.42 2.48 8.12
CA ASP A 83 -17.30 1.28 7.28
C ASP A 83 -18.46 1.24 6.27
N ASP A 84 -18.25 0.75 5.05
CA ASP A 84 -19.30 0.59 4.03
C ASP A 84 -19.93 -0.80 4.07
N ILE A 85 -19.16 -1.86 4.35
CA ILE A 85 -19.66 -3.22 4.51
C ILE A 85 -18.89 -3.91 5.63
N GLU A 86 -19.61 -4.40 6.64
CA GLU A 86 -18.98 -5.16 7.72
C GLU A 86 -18.22 -6.38 7.15
N ASN A 87 -16.89 -6.37 7.30
CA ASN A 87 -15.98 -7.38 6.75
C ASN A 87 -16.01 -7.51 5.21
N GLY A 88 -16.26 -6.41 4.49
CA GLY A 88 -16.26 -6.37 3.03
C GLY A 88 -16.10 -4.94 2.52
N GLY A 89 -16.41 -4.69 1.25
CA GLY A 89 -16.39 -3.33 0.71
C GLY A 89 -15.00 -2.71 0.65
N SER A 90 -14.94 -1.41 0.90
CA SER A 90 -13.69 -0.65 1.02
C SER A 90 -13.14 -0.72 2.45
N PRO A 91 -11.83 -0.48 2.67
CA PRO A 91 -11.28 -0.54 4.02
C PRO A 91 -11.96 0.44 4.98
N MET A 92 -12.39 -0.06 6.13
CA MET A 92 -12.94 0.79 7.20
C MET A 92 -11.92 1.88 7.60
N CYS A 93 -12.40 3.04 8.01
CA CYS A 93 -11.54 4.14 8.43
C CYS A 93 -11.86 4.64 9.84
N SER A 94 -10.84 5.02 10.58
CA SER A 94 -10.91 5.61 11.92
C SER A 94 -10.92 7.13 11.85
N ILE A 95 -11.95 7.75 12.41
CA ILE A 95 -12.13 9.19 12.48
C ILE A 95 -10.99 9.84 13.28
N ALA A 96 -10.46 10.95 12.76
CA ALA A 96 -9.34 11.66 13.37
C ALA A 96 -9.60 12.02 14.85
N TRP A 97 -8.62 11.76 15.70
CA TRP A 97 -8.69 12.07 17.12
C TRP A 97 -8.94 13.57 17.36
N GLY A 98 -9.78 13.89 18.36
CA GLY A 98 -10.17 15.27 18.65
C GLY A 98 -11.26 15.83 17.73
N THR A 99 -11.86 15.01 16.88
CA THR A 99 -13.06 15.37 16.11
C THR A 99 -14.26 15.49 17.05
N VAL A 100 -14.64 16.73 17.39
CA VAL A 100 -15.77 17.01 18.27
C VAL A 100 -16.92 17.62 17.49
N ILE A 101 -18.07 16.95 17.49
CA ILE A 101 -19.31 17.49 16.92
C ILE A 101 -20.06 18.23 18.03
N GLY A 102 -20.23 19.54 17.86
CA GLY A 102 -21.02 20.38 18.77
C GLY A 102 -22.52 20.07 18.75
N PRO A 103 -23.30 20.55 19.74
CA PRO A 103 -24.76 20.37 19.77
C PRO A 103 -25.43 20.89 18.48
N GLY A 104 -26.19 20.02 17.80
CA GLY A 104 -26.88 20.33 16.54
C GLY A 104 -25.97 20.57 15.34
N ALA A 105 -24.68 20.25 15.43
CA ALA A 105 -23.72 20.42 14.35
C ALA A 105 -23.63 19.19 13.45
N TYR A 106 -23.10 19.40 12.25
CA TYR A 106 -22.91 18.42 11.19
C TYR A 106 -21.42 18.32 10.86
N VAL A 107 -20.96 17.13 10.49
CA VAL A 107 -19.62 16.91 9.95
C VAL A 107 -19.72 15.99 8.75
N VAL A 108 -18.99 16.32 7.68
CA VAL A 108 -19.01 15.59 6.42
C VAL A 108 -17.69 14.88 6.20
N PHE A 109 -17.77 13.61 5.81
CA PHE A 109 -16.66 12.75 5.49
C PHE A 109 -16.74 12.38 4.01
N TYR A 110 -15.84 12.95 3.22
CA TYR A 110 -15.80 12.80 1.77
C TYR A 110 -14.85 11.68 1.38
N ARG A 111 -15.14 10.98 0.28
CA ARG A 111 -14.33 9.87 -0.23
C ARG A 111 -12.89 10.27 -0.54
N ALA A 112 -12.65 11.51 -0.99
CA ALA A 112 -11.29 12.03 -1.18
C ALA A 112 -10.43 11.92 0.09
N GLN A 113 -11.05 11.89 1.27
CA GLN A 113 -10.40 11.78 2.56
C GLN A 113 -10.57 10.40 3.18
N THR A 114 -11.73 9.77 2.99
CA THR A 114 -12.06 8.52 3.70
C THR A 114 -11.71 7.26 2.95
N GLN A 115 -11.56 7.33 1.63
CA GLN A 115 -11.51 6.20 0.69
C GLN A 115 -12.74 5.28 0.68
N ILE A 116 -13.63 5.39 1.67
CA ILE A 116 -14.92 4.69 1.72
C ILE A 116 -15.67 4.86 0.39
N GLU A 117 -15.94 3.74 -0.28
CA GLU A 117 -16.57 3.70 -1.60
C GLU A 117 -18.01 3.20 -1.54
N PHE A 118 -18.95 4.03 -1.96
CA PHE A 118 -20.35 3.60 -2.07
C PHE A 118 -20.64 2.98 -3.44
N ASN A 119 -20.95 1.68 -3.45
CA ASN A 119 -21.17 0.89 -4.64
C ASN A 119 -22.59 1.02 -5.20
N TYR A 120 -22.71 1.34 -6.49
CA TYR A 120 -24.01 1.38 -7.18
C TYR A 120 -24.52 -0.03 -7.54
N TRP A 121 -23.66 -0.91 -8.07
CA TRP A 121 -24.10 -2.15 -8.72
C TRP A 121 -24.56 -3.24 -7.75
N GLU A 122 -23.95 -3.31 -6.57
CA GLU A 122 -24.18 -4.38 -5.60
C GLU A 122 -25.04 -3.93 -4.41
N GLY A 123 -25.34 -2.63 -4.32
CA GLY A 123 -25.88 -2.01 -3.12
C GLY A 123 -24.77 -1.83 -2.10
N ASP A 124 -25.06 -1.11 -1.02
CA ASP A 124 -24.05 -0.86 -0.01
C ASP A 124 -24.67 -0.47 1.33
N SER A 125 -23.84 -0.44 2.37
CA SER A 125 -24.18 0.11 3.67
C SER A 125 -23.23 1.22 4.09
N VAL A 126 -23.58 1.89 5.18
CA VAL A 126 -22.68 2.76 5.92
C VAL A 126 -22.91 2.48 7.39
N ARG A 127 -21.85 2.17 8.13
CA ARG A 127 -21.86 1.85 9.54
C ARG A 127 -20.92 2.76 10.30
N ILE A 128 -21.38 3.27 11.43
CA ILE A 128 -20.57 4.01 12.40
C ILE A 128 -20.46 3.18 13.66
N SER A 129 -19.24 2.93 14.15
CA SER A 129 -19.03 2.30 15.47
C SER A 129 -18.09 3.11 16.35
N ASP A 130 -18.23 2.95 17.67
CA ASP A 130 -17.26 3.49 18.62
C ASP A 130 -15.93 2.73 18.62
N VAL A 131 -14.98 3.21 19.43
CA VAL A 131 -13.63 2.63 19.59
C VAL A 131 -13.64 1.18 20.10
N ASP A 132 -14.74 0.73 20.71
CA ASP A 132 -14.91 -0.63 21.22
C ASP A 132 -15.59 -1.55 20.17
N GLY A 133 -15.85 -1.03 18.96
CA GLY A 133 -16.52 -1.73 17.86
C GLY A 133 -18.05 -1.78 17.98
N SER A 134 -18.63 -1.11 18.97
CA SER A 134 -20.09 -1.08 19.16
C SER A 134 -20.75 -0.18 18.13
N GLU A 135 -21.75 -0.69 17.43
CA GLU A 135 -22.48 0.08 16.42
C GLU A 135 -23.24 1.26 17.06
N ILE A 136 -23.03 2.44 16.50
CA ILE A 136 -23.72 3.68 16.87
C ILE A 136 -24.90 3.94 15.95
N ASP A 137 -24.69 3.84 14.63
CA ASP A 137 -25.75 3.99 13.63
C ASP A 137 -25.35 3.26 12.34
N SER A 138 -26.35 2.86 11.57
CA SER A 138 -26.15 2.21 10.27
C SER A 138 -27.30 2.50 9.30
N VAL A 139 -26.96 2.63 8.02
CA VAL A 139 -27.90 2.79 6.91
C VAL A 139 -27.47 1.90 5.74
N SER A 140 -28.41 1.56 4.87
CA SER A 140 -28.13 0.80 3.65
C SER A 140 -29.03 1.21 2.49
N TYR A 141 -28.61 0.85 1.29
CA TYR A 141 -29.36 1.03 0.06
C TYR A 141 -29.18 -0.15 -0.89
N ASP A 142 -30.18 -0.39 -1.73
CA ASP A 142 -30.24 -1.55 -2.61
C ASP A 142 -29.34 -1.40 -3.85
N ALA A 143 -28.97 -2.55 -4.43
CA ALA A 143 -28.31 -2.65 -5.73
C ALA A 143 -29.07 -1.91 -6.83
N GLU A 144 -28.32 -1.16 -7.64
CA GLU A 144 -28.81 -0.35 -8.75
C GLU A 144 -29.90 0.67 -8.35
N ASP A 145 -29.97 1.07 -7.06
CA ASP A 145 -31.00 2.01 -6.59
C ASP A 145 -30.53 3.47 -6.62
N SER A 146 -29.27 3.82 -6.35
CA SER A 146 -28.90 5.24 -6.25
C SER A 146 -29.08 6.01 -7.57
N ASP A 147 -29.64 7.22 -7.47
CA ASP A 147 -29.91 8.07 -8.62
C ASP A 147 -28.83 9.17 -8.74
N TYR A 148 -28.35 9.42 -9.96
CA TYR A 148 -27.36 10.48 -10.22
C TYR A 148 -27.81 11.83 -9.68
N GLY A 149 -26.96 12.44 -8.85
CA GLY A 149 -27.24 13.76 -8.28
C GLY A 149 -28.21 13.76 -7.11
N ILE A 150 -28.74 12.61 -6.68
CA ILE A 150 -29.74 12.52 -5.61
C ILE A 150 -29.14 11.80 -4.39
N PRO A 151 -29.04 12.46 -3.23
CA PRO A 151 -28.55 11.84 -2.00
C PRO A 151 -29.65 11.01 -1.31
N TYR A 152 -29.24 10.12 -0.43
CA TYR A 152 -30.12 9.54 0.59
C TYR A 152 -30.00 10.34 1.88
N GLY A 153 -31.09 10.50 2.60
CA GLY A 153 -31.08 11.10 3.92
C GLY A 153 -32.44 11.04 4.58
N TYR A 154 -32.53 11.59 5.79
CA TYR A 154 -33.80 11.76 6.48
C TYR A 154 -34.62 12.89 5.84
N ALA A 155 -35.78 12.55 5.27
CA ALA A 155 -36.74 13.53 4.78
C ALA A 155 -37.46 14.24 5.94
N SER A 156 -38.17 15.33 5.65
CA SER A 156 -38.92 16.14 6.64
C SER A 156 -39.94 15.38 7.50
N ASN A 157 -40.36 14.19 7.07
CA ASN A 157 -41.24 13.27 7.80
C ASN A 157 -40.48 12.28 8.70
N GLY A 158 -39.14 12.34 8.74
CA GLY A 158 -38.26 11.47 9.49
C GLY A 158 -37.96 10.12 8.83
N SER A 159 -38.32 9.89 7.57
CA SER A 159 -37.99 8.63 6.87
C SER A 159 -36.69 8.72 6.10
N TRP A 160 -35.85 7.70 6.20
CA TRP A 160 -34.68 7.51 5.35
C TRP A 160 -35.11 7.18 3.91
N SER A 161 -34.75 8.04 2.96
CA SER A 161 -35.17 7.92 1.57
C SER A 161 -34.29 8.77 0.64
N LYS A 162 -34.41 8.54 -0.68
CA LYS A 162 -33.84 9.44 -1.69
C LYS A 162 -34.47 10.83 -1.58
N LEU A 163 -33.65 11.86 -1.51
CA LEU A 163 -34.09 13.25 -1.39
C LEU A 163 -34.30 13.87 -2.78
N SER A 164 -35.15 13.27 -3.61
CA SER A 164 -35.33 13.64 -5.02
C SER A 164 -35.81 15.07 -5.29
N ASP A 165 -36.39 15.71 -4.28
CA ASP A 165 -36.87 17.09 -4.35
C ASP A 165 -35.80 18.12 -3.94
N TRP A 166 -34.61 17.66 -3.54
CA TRP A 166 -33.54 18.48 -2.94
C TRP A 166 -32.17 18.17 -3.58
N SER A 167 -31.25 19.12 -3.47
CA SER A 167 -29.83 18.92 -3.80
C SER A 167 -29.09 18.46 -2.54
N PRO A 168 -27.91 17.82 -2.68
CA PRO A 168 -27.05 17.51 -1.53
C PRO A 168 -26.84 18.71 -0.60
N THR A 169 -26.82 18.45 0.70
CA THR A 169 -26.71 19.49 1.75
C THR A 169 -25.52 19.31 2.69
N PRO A 170 -24.31 18.97 2.21
CA PRO A 170 -23.20 18.73 3.10
C PRO A 170 -22.89 19.96 3.97
N GLY A 171 -22.79 19.73 5.27
CA GLY A 171 -22.63 20.72 6.32
C GLY A 171 -23.92 21.22 6.95
N GLY A 172 -25.09 20.66 6.64
CA GLY A 172 -26.36 21.19 7.13
C GLY A 172 -27.60 20.32 6.97
N PRO A 173 -28.78 20.82 7.38
CA PRO A 173 -30.01 20.04 7.35
C PRO A 173 -30.51 19.78 5.91
N ASN A 174 -30.99 18.57 5.67
CA ASN A 174 -31.54 18.06 4.40
C ASN A 174 -32.75 18.84 3.83
N ASP A 175 -33.29 19.83 4.56
CA ASP A 175 -34.42 20.66 4.14
C ASP A 175 -34.07 22.15 3.94
N GLN A 176 -32.77 22.48 3.94
CA GLN A 176 -32.23 23.82 3.71
C GLN A 176 -31.39 23.88 2.42
N GLU A 177 -30.98 25.09 2.03
CA GLU A 177 -29.98 25.26 0.98
C GLU A 177 -28.59 24.88 1.51
N TRP A 178 -27.76 24.30 0.63
CA TRP A 178 -26.36 23.96 0.93
C TRP A 178 -25.60 25.16 1.49
N VAL A 179 -24.85 24.94 2.57
CA VAL A 179 -24.12 25.97 3.32
C VAL A 179 -22.83 26.45 2.61
N GLY A 180 -22.48 25.84 1.48
CA GLY A 180 -21.25 26.10 0.73
C GLY A 180 -20.07 25.26 1.22
N VAL A 181 -18.93 25.39 0.55
CA VAL A 181 -17.70 24.59 0.82
C VAL A 181 -17.10 24.81 2.21
N ASN A 182 -17.49 25.87 2.93
CA ASN A 182 -16.95 26.20 4.25
C ASN A 182 -17.75 25.56 5.39
N HIS A 183 -17.87 24.23 5.38
CA HIS A 183 -18.50 23.46 6.46
C HIS A 183 -17.49 22.56 7.16
N LEU A 184 -17.89 21.98 8.30
CA LEU A 184 -17.01 21.10 9.06
C LEU A 184 -16.82 19.79 8.29
N MET A 185 -15.57 19.53 7.89
CA MET A 185 -15.16 18.30 7.23
C MET A 185 -14.34 17.48 8.21
N GLY A 186 -14.64 16.19 8.31
CA GLY A 186 -13.89 15.24 9.10
C GLY A 186 -12.88 14.50 8.22
N SER A 187 -11.76 14.14 8.82
CA SER A 187 -10.81 13.18 8.25
C SER A 187 -11.00 11.83 8.93
N CYS A 188 -10.75 10.76 8.21
CA CYS A 188 -10.56 9.44 8.81
C CYS A 188 -9.40 8.74 8.11
N TYR A 189 -8.81 7.77 8.79
CA TYR A 189 -7.62 7.05 8.33
C TYR A 189 -7.95 5.57 8.19
N PRO A 190 -7.60 4.92 7.08
CA PRO A 190 -7.82 3.48 6.93
C PRO A 190 -7.28 2.75 8.17
N GLN A 191 -8.13 1.97 8.83
CA GLN A 191 -7.64 1.01 9.82
C GLN A 191 -6.97 -0.10 9.00
N GLN A 192 -5.66 -0.25 9.15
CA GLN A 192 -4.98 -1.40 8.59
C GLN A 192 -5.57 -2.65 9.24
N PRO A 193 -6.06 -3.64 8.47
CA PRO A 193 -6.66 -4.83 9.04
C PRO A 193 -5.60 -5.56 9.88
N GLU A 194 -5.83 -5.67 11.19
CA GLU A 194 -5.06 -6.49 12.14
C GLU A 194 -3.51 -6.55 11.96
N GLU A 195 -2.82 -5.44 11.69
CA GLU A 195 -1.34 -5.25 11.78
C GLU A 195 -0.45 -6.47 11.44
N ASP A 196 -0.56 -7.04 10.23
CA ASP A 196 0.44 -7.99 9.70
C ASP A 196 1.78 -7.30 9.31
N ASN A 197 1.84 -5.97 9.40
CA ASN A 197 3.04 -5.14 9.20
C ASN A 197 3.75 -4.76 10.51
N ILE A 198 3.39 -5.36 11.64
CA ILE A 198 4.11 -5.26 12.91
C ILE A 198 4.39 -6.66 13.43
N HIS A 199 5.63 -6.90 13.86
CA HIS A 199 6.05 -8.21 14.33
C HIS A 199 5.27 -8.61 15.58
N ARG A 200 4.78 -9.85 15.64
CA ARG A 200 4.21 -10.46 16.85
C ARG A 200 5.14 -11.55 17.36
N GLY A 201 5.59 -11.42 18.61
CA GLY A 201 6.57 -12.32 19.22
C GLY A 201 7.84 -11.60 19.68
N GLU A 202 8.90 -12.37 19.90
CA GLU A 202 10.13 -11.88 20.53
C GLU A 202 11.41 -12.46 19.93
N TYR A 203 12.43 -11.62 19.80
CA TYR A 203 13.79 -12.03 19.45
C TYR A 203 14.83 -11.03 19.98
N ILE A 204 16.09 -11.47 20.04
CA ILE A 204 17.23 -10.62 20.44
C ILE A 204 18.17 -10.44 19.26
N LEU A 205 18.58 -9.20 18.98
CA LEU A 205 19.68 -8.90 18.08
C LEU A 205 20.96 -8.63 18.88
N GLU A 206 22.08 -9.27 18.50
CA GLU A 206 23.40 -8.98 19.07
C GLU A 206 24.31 -8.28 18.05
N GLY A 207 25.06 -7.27 18.50
CA GLY A 207 26.00 -6.50 17.68
C GLY A 207 26.50 -5.24 18.39
N ARG A 208 27.28 -4.41 17.69
CA ARG A 208 27.60 -3.06 18.20
C ARG A 208 26.35 -2.19 18.07
N ILE A 209 25.85 -1.61 19.15
CA ILE A 209 24.64 -0.76 19.11
C ILE A 209 25.05 0.69 19.10
N VAL A 210 24.52 1.46 18.14
CA VAL A 210 24.66 2.92 18.07
C VAL A 210 23.29 3.53 18.34
N THR A 211 23.07 4.03 19.56
CA THR A 211 21.70 4.40 19.99
C THR A 211 21.19 5.67 19.34
N MET A 212 22.09 6.53 18.89
CA MET A 212 21.83 7.89 18.40
C MET A 212 21.20 8.83 19.46
N GLU A 213 21.32 8.51 20.76
CA GLU A 213 21.01 9.46 21.85
C GLU A 213 22.12 10.52 22.00
N SER A 214 23.37 10.13 21.72
CA SER A 214 24.51 11.04 21.61
C SER A 214 25.65 10.41 20.79
N GLN A 215 26.61 11.23 20.36
CA GLN A 215 27.80 10.77 19.62
C GLN A 215 28.62 9.69 20.34
N THR A 216 28.54 9.60 21.67
CA THR A 216 29.32 8.62 22.45
C THR A 216 28.49 7.47 22.99
N ASP A 217 27.19 7.44 22.68
CA ASP A 217 26.29 6.39 23.18
C ASP A 217 26.32 5.18 22.26
N VAL A 218 27.38 4.39 22.45
CA VAL A 218 27.70 3.20 21.66
C VAL A 218 27.97 2.04 22.61
N ILE A 219 27.34 0.90 22.37
CA ILE A 219 27.52 -0.34 23.13
C ILE A 219 28.22 -1.33 22.20
N ASP A 220 29.53 -1.52 22.36
CA ASP A 220 30.36 -2.33 21.44
C ASP A 220 29.90 -3.79 21.33
N ASP A 221 29.49 -4.40 22.44
CA ASP A 221 28.96 -5.77 22.49
C ASP A 221 27.55 -5.74 23.09
N GLY A 222 26.59 -5.20 22.34
CA GLY A 222 25.23 -4.94 22.79
C GLY A 222 24.21 -6.00 22.39
N ARG A 223 23.08 -6.00 23.08
CA ARG A 223 21.89 -6.82 22.83
C ARG A 223 20.64 -5.96 22.89
N ILE A 224 19.71 -6.21 21.96
CA ILE A 224 18.40 -5.54 21.90
C ILE A 224 17.34 -6.63 21.94
N LEU A 225 16.49 -6.62 22.98
CA LEU A 225 15.29 -7.44 23.03
C LEU A 225 14.15 -6.70 22.33
N ILE A 226 13.57 -7.32 21.32
CA ILE A 226 12.42 -6.82 20.58
C ILE A 226 11.23 -7.69 20.94
N VAL A 227 10.13 -7.07 21.34
CA VAL A 227 8.86 -7.74 21.68
C VAL A 227 7.73 -6.99 21.00
N ASP A 228 6.93 -7.71 20.21
CA ASP A 228 5.75 -7.18 19.53
C ASP A 228 6.04 -5.86 18.76
N GLY A 229 7.15 -5.83 18.04
CA GLY A 229 7.58 -4.68 17.25
C GLY A 229 8.22 -3.53 18.02
N ILE A 230 8.37 -3.63 19.34
CA ILE A 230 8.90 -2.60 20.23
C ILE A 230 10.23 -3.03 20.83
N ILE A 231 11.16 -2.07 20.96
CA ILE A 231 12.41 -2.24 21.70
C ILE A 231 12.06 -2.32 23.20
N GLN A 232 12.16 -3.51 23.77
CA GLN A 232 11.76 -3.76 25.15
C GLN A 232 12.90 -3.51 26.14
N GLU A 233 14.11 -3.98 25.83
CA GLU A 233 15.31 -3.81 26.66
C GLU A 233 16.59 -3.73 25.83
N ILE A 234 17.58 -2.97 26.31
CA ILE A 234 18.90 -2.83 25.69
C ILE A 234 19.97 -3.02 26.76
N TRP A 235 20.93 -3.91 26.55
CA TRP A 235 22.01 -4.15 27.52
C TRP A 235 23.33 -4.54 26.86
N SER A 236 24.42 -4.43 27.62
CA SER A 236 25.71 -4.97 27.21
C SER A 236 25.77 -6.46 27.51
N SER A 237 26.36 -7.25 26.61
CA SER A 237 26.70 -8.67 26.86
C SER A 237 27.64 -8.88 28.06
N SER A 238 28.30 -7.81 28.55
CA SER A 238 29.09 -7.85 29.78
C SER A 238 28.24 -7.82 31.06
N GLU A 239 26.96 -7.46 30.93
CA GLU A 239 25.95 -7.47 31.97
C GLU A 239 25.16 -8.78 31.95
N PRO A 240 24.59 -9.23 33.09
CA PRO A 240 23.73 -10.40 33.09
C PRO A 240 22.48 -10.17 32.24
N ASP A 241 22.07 -11.18 31.47
CA ASP A 241 20.83 -11.13 30.72
C ASP A 241 19.63 -10.85 31.65
N PRO A 242 18.72 -9.94 31.25
CA PRO A 242 17.52 -9.65 32.02
C PRO A 242 16.56 -10.86 32.04
N GLU A 243 15.66 -10.89 33.03
CA GLU A 243 14.68 -11.98 33.17
C GLU A 243 13.74 -12.07 31.96
N SER A 244 13.45 -10.93 31.33
CA SER A 244 12.66 -10.81 30.08
C SER A 244 13.32 -11.48 28.88
N ALA A 245 14.64 -11.69 28.88
CA ALA A 245 15.38 -12.34 27.81
C ALA A 245 15.49 -13.87 28.00
N GLU A 246 14.93 -14.44 29.07
CA GLU A 246 15.06 -15.88 29.35
C GLU A 246 14.31 -16.74 28.31
N GLY A 247 15.07 -17.47 27.49
CA GLY A 247 14.51 -18.39 26.50
C GLY A 247 14.21 -17.77 25.13
N VAL A 248 14.43 -16.46 24.99
CA VAL A 248 14.30 -15.74 23.72
C VAL A 248 15.44 -16.12 22.77
N VAL A 249 15.12 -16.29 21.49
CA VAL A 249 16.13 -16.58 20.47
C VAL A 249 17.02 -15.36 20.25
N SER A 250 18.34 -15.59 20.20
CA SER A 250 19.33 -14.54 19.98
C SER A 250 20.02 -14.71 18.63
N ILE A 251 20.12 -13.60 17.89
CA ILE A 251 20.64 -13.53 16.54
C ILE A 251 21.95 -12.72 16.55
N PRO A 252 23.12 -13.38 16.51
CA PRO A 252 24.41 -12.72 16.50
C PRO A 252 24.73 -12.16 15.11
N THR A 253 24.38 -10.91 14.86
CA THR A 253 24.48 -10.30 13.53
C THR A 253 25.92 -10.08 13.06
N SER A 254 26.88 -10.04 14.00
CA SER A 254 28.28 -9.65 13.77
C SER A 254 28.46 -8.26 13.13
N GLY A 255 27.40 -7.44 13.15
CA GLY A 255 27.37 -6.10 12.56
C GLY A 255 27.20 -4.98 13.59
N THR A 256 27.03 -3.77 13.08
CA THR A 256 26.63 -2.59 13.85
C THR A 256 25.16 -2.29 13.61
N ILE A 257 24.39 -2.13 14.68
CA ILE A 257 22.97 -1.85 14.70
C ILE A 257 22.75 -0.34 14.92
N TYR A 258 21.99 0.26 14.01
CA TYR A 258 21.59 1.67 14.00
C TYR A 258 20.06 1.77 14.03
N PRO A 259 19.48 2.93 14.42
CA PRO A 259 18.10 3.22 14.08
C PRO A 259 17.92 3.15 12.57
N GLY A 260 16.70 2.79 12.14
CA GLY A 260 16.31 2.82 10.74
C GLY A 260 16.60 4.17 10.09
N PHE A 261 17.08 4.14 8.84
CA PHE A 261 17.30 5.39 8.10
C PHE A 261 15.97 5.94 7.61
N ILE A 262 15.89 7.26 7.49
CA ILE A 262 14.66 7.96 7.13
C ILE A 262 14.93 8.80 5.90
N ASP A 263 14.05 8.68 4.91
CA ASP A 263 14.06 9.51 3.72
C ASP A 263 13.13 10.71 3.93
N PRO A 264 13.65 11.91 4.23
CA PRO A 264 12.84 13.09 4.43
C PRO A 264 12.28 13.64 3.12
N HIS A 265 12.74 13.18 1.96
CA HIS A 265 12.26 13.69 0.68
C HIS A 265 12.55 12.76 -0.50
N ASN A 266 11.48 12.16 -1.03
CA ASN A 266 11.46 11.37 -2.25
C ASN A 266 10.23 11.75 -3.10
N HIS A 267 10.10 11.07 -4.24
CA HIS A 267 8.86 10.93 -4.97
C HIS A 267 8.61 9.45 -5.17
N ALA A 268 8.05 8.79 -4.16
CA ALA A 268 8.02 7.33 -4.02
C ALA A 268 7.49 6.63 -5.28
N LYS A 269 6.39 7.14 -5.87
CA LYS A 269 5.79 6.58 -7.11
C LYS A 269 6.72 6.56 -8.32
N TYR A 270 7.78 7.35 -8.30
CA TYR A 270 8.79 7.43 -9.35
C TYR A 270 10.08 6.70 -8.98
N ASN A 271 10.14 6.04 -7.82
CA ASN A 271 11.34 5.34 -7.31
C ASN A 271 11.68 4.02 -8.03
N LEU A 272 11.22 3.88 -9.26
CA LEU A 272 11.52 2.81 -10.20
C LEU A 272 12.06 3.34 -11.54
N ILE A 273 12.20 4.66 -11.68
CA ILE A 273 12.68 5.31 -12.89
C ILE A 273 14.18 5.59 -12.76
N PRO A 274 14.99 5.24 -13.76
CA PRO A 274 16.43 5.44 -13.71
C PRO A 274 16.86 6.91 -13.73
N LEU A 275 18.07 7.19 -13.22
CA LEU A 275 18.72 8.50 -13.40
C LEU A 275 18.60 8.98 -14.86
N TRP A 276 18.16 10.22 -15.03
CA TRP A 276 17.89 10.82 -16.33
C TRP A 276 19.17 11.36 -16.96
N ASP A 277 19.59 10.73 -18.05
CA ASP A 277 20.55 11.32 -18.97
C ASP A 277 19.89 12.39 -19.84
N HIS A 278 19.82 13.61 -19.32
CA HIS A 278 19.20 14.73 -20.03
C HIS A 278 20.06 15.31 -21.17
N GLY A 279 21.36 15.02 -21.21
CA GLY A 279 22.27 15.50 -22.27
C GLY A 279 22.39 17.03 -22.39
N THR A 280 22.06 17.77 -21.33
CA THR A 280 22.17 19.24 -21.26
C THR A 280 23.28 19.65 -20.28
N ASP A 281 23.63 20.94 -20.25
CA ASP A 281 24.57 21.52 -19.27
C ASP A 281 23.84 21.91 -17.95
N GLY A 282 22.68 21.31 -17.67
CA GLY A 282 21.79 21.68 -16.58
C GLY A 282 20.87 22.86 -16.89
N TRP A 283 20.16 23.31 -15.87
CA TRP A 283 19.16 24.39 -15.90
C TRP A 283 19.39 25.39 -14.77
N GLN A 284 18.65 26.50 -14.76
CA GLN A 284 18.72 27.46 -13.66
C GLN A 284 17.69 27.20 -12.57
N ASN A 285 16.57 26.55 -12.88
CA ASN A 285 15.48 26.28 -11.95
C ASN A 285 14.54 25.18 -12.46
N ARG A 286 13.64 24.72 -11.58
CA ARG A 286 12.67 23.65 -11.87
C ARG A 286 11.79 23.85 -13.09
N TYR A 287 11.34 25.09 -13.31
CA TYR A 287 10.42 25.43 -14.38
C TYR A 287 11.03 25.15 -15.77
N GLN A 288 12.35 25.28 -15.89
CA GLN A 288 13.03 25.06 -17.16
C GLN A 288 13.08 23.59 -17.56
N TRP A 289 13.47 22.68 -16.67
CA TRP A 289 13.50 21.26 -16.99
C TRP A 289 12.10 20.65 -17.07
N GLN A 290 11.14 21.13 -16.26
CA GLN A 290 9.73 20.72 -16.37
C GLN A 290 9.14 21.07 -17.74
N SER A 291 9.57 22.19 -18.32
CA SER A 291 9.16 22.63 -19.66
C SER A 291 9.96 21.98 -20.81
N TYR A 292 11.03 21.24 -20.49
CA TYR A 292 11.88 20.62 -21.50
C TYR A 292 11.16 19.44 -22.14
N SER A 293 11.17 19.36 -23.48
CA SER A 293 10.40 18.34 -24.19
C SER A 293 10.81 16.89 -23.88
N GLY A 294 12.07 16.66 -23.49
CA GLY A 294 12.54 15.33 -23.12
C GLY A 294 12.13 14.87 -21.71
N TYR A 295 11.54 15.76 -20.90
CA TYR A 295 11.13 15.43 -19.53
C TYR A 295 9.97 14.42 -19.49
N SER A 296 9.02 14.48 -20.42
CA SER A 296 7.94 13.49 -20.50
C SER A 296 8.47 12.11 -20.82
N ASP A 297 9.42 12.04 -21.76
CA ASP A 297 9.99 10.79 -22.26
C ASP A 297 10.84 10.11 -21.18
N ALA A 298 11.58 10.90 -20.39
CA ALA A 298 12.38 10.42 -19.27
C ALA A 298 11.56 9.69 -18.18
N LYS A 299 10.24 9.92 -18.12
CA LYS A 299 9.35 9.31 -17.15
C LYS A 299 8.55 8.14 -17.71
N ASP A 300 8.57 7.91 -19.02
CA ASP A 300 7.77 6.86 -19.66
C ASP A 300 8.46 5.50 -19.61
N ILE A 301 8.33 4.83 -18.46
CA ILE A 301 8.71 3.43 -18.27
C ILE A 301 7.62 2.44 -18.72
N GLY A 302 6.49 2.92 -19.25
CA GLY A 302 5.35 2.08 -19.66
C GLY A 302 4.50 1.48 -18.55
N CYS A 303 5.03 1.37 -17.34
CA CYS A 303 4.30 0.89 -16.16
C CYS A 303 3.44 1.99 -15.53
N SER A 304 2.31 1.58 -14.95
CA SER A 304 1.50 2.49 -14.12
C SER A 304 2.23 2.70 -12.80
N ILE A 305 2.56 3.96 -12.49
CA ILE A 305 3.15 4.35 -11.21
C ILE A 305 2.15 4.27 -10.03
N GLU A 306 0.89 3.98 -10.33
CA GLU A 306 -0.19 3.79 -9.35
C GLU A 306 -0.47 2.29 -9.08
N ASP A 307 0.30 1.39 -9.70
CA ASP A 307 0.17 -0.05 -9.49
C ASP A 307 0.91 -0.47 -8.21
N SER A 308 0.32 -1.40 -7.44
CA SER A 308 0.90 -1.93 -6.22
C SER A 308 2.28 -2.57 -6.44
N SER A 309 2.50 -3.24 -7.57
CA SER A 309 3.80 -3.81 -7.92
C SER A 309 4.87 -2.72 -8.11
N ALA A 310 4.50 -1.58 -8.70
CA ALA A 310 5.41 -0.46 -8.90
C ALA A 310 5.76 0.24 -7.58
N MET A 311 4.76 0.41 -6.69
CA MET A 311 4.96 1.00 -5.37
C MET A 311 5.80 0.11 -4.45
N ARG A 312 5.54 -1.19 -4.42
CA ARG A 312 6.32 -2.15 -3.61
C ARG A 312 7.76 -2.22 -4.07
N PHE A 313 8.03 -2.17 -5.37
CA PHE A 313 9.40 -2.06 -5.87
C PHE A 313 10.07 -0.76 -5.43
N ALA A 314 9.34 0.36 -5.48
CA ALA A 314 9.81 1.65 -5.01
C ALA A 314 10.16 1.67 -3.52
N GLU A 315 9.32 1.08 -2.65
CA GLU A 315 9.62 0.93 -1.23
C GLU A 315 10.79 -0.03 -0.99
N LEU A 316 10.81 -1.17 -1.69
CA LEU A 316 11.88 -2.17 -1.56
C LEU A 316 13.25 -1.57 -1.91
N ARG A 317 13.33 -0.67 -2.90
CA ARG A 317 14.57 0.02 -3.23
C ARG A 317 15.04 0.96 -2.12
N ALA A 318 14.11 1.62 -1.40
CA ALA A 318 14.46 2.42 -0.23
C ALA A 318 14.93 1.50 0.92
N ILE A 319 14.20 0.42 1.19
CA ILE A 319 14.53 -0.61 2.20
C ILE A 319 15.90 -1.23 1.94
N ALA A 320 16.24 -1.57 0.70
CA ALA A 320 17.55 -2.13 0.34
C ALA A 320 18.72 -1.19 0.73
N GLY A 321 18.47 0.12 0.80
CA GLY A 321 19.41 1.12 1.28
C GLY A 321 19.30 1.47 2.76
N GLY A 322 18.54 0.69 3.55
CA GLY A 322 18.36 0.86 5.00
C GLY A 322 17.24 1.82 5.41
N ASN A 323 16.45 2.33 4.47
CA ASN A 323 15.35 3.24 4.82
C ASN A 323 14.16 2.47 5.39
N THR A 324 13.77 2.77 6.64
CA THR A 324 12.57 2.20 7.29
C THR A 324 11.38 3.14 7.19
N ALA A 325 11.60 4.39 6.78
CA ALA A 325 10.56 5.38 6.52
C ALA A 325 10.93 6.30 5.34
N LEU A 326 9.93 6.78 4.61
CA LEU A 326 10.09 7.74 3.52
C LEU A 326 8.94 8.76 3.39
N GLN A 327 9.28 9.98 2.97
CA GLN A 327 8.36 11.00 2.47
C GLN A 327 8.33 10.94 0.94
N GLY A 328 7.20 11.24 0.30
CA GLY A 328 7.13 11.40 -1.16
C GLY A 328 5.93 10.76 -1.84
N SER A 329 4.88 10.49 -1.09
CA SER A 329 3.68 9.83 -1.59
C SER A 329 2.72 10.82 -2.21
N ALA A 330 1.93 10.37 -3.18
CA ALA A 330 0.98 11.26 -3.83
C ALA A 330 -0.31 11.27 -3.01
N ASN A 331 -0.90 12.45 -2.78
CA ASN A 331 -2.20 12.64 -2.08
C ASN A 331 -3.41 12.04 -2.84
N ARG A 332 -3.29 10.85 -3.44
CA ARG A 332 -4.28 10.22 -4.30
C ARG A 332 -4.47 8.78 -3.85
N ASN A 333 -5.51 8.53 -3.04
CA ASN A 333 -6.29 7.29 -2.93
C ASN A 333 -5.53 5.93 -3.02
N THR A 334 -4.27 5.83 -2.61
CA THR A 334 -3.44 4.60 -2.74
C THR A 334 -2.78 4.16 -1.44
N ASP A 335 -3.28 4.63 -0.29
CA ASP A 335 -2.66 4.48 1.04
C ASP A 335 -2.27 3.03 1.39
N THR A 336 -3.03 2.04 0.92
CA THR A 336 -2.73 0.61 1.14
C THR A 336 -1.38 0.20 0.55
N PHE A 337 -0.94 0.79 -0.57
CA PHE A 337 0.29 0.41 -1.27
C PHE A 337 1.51 1.23 -0.86
N GLU A 338 1.30 2.36 -0.19
CA GLU A 338 2.36 3.31 0.15
C GLU A 338 2.84 3.16 1.60
N THR A 339 2.41 2.11 2.31
CA THR A 339 2.74 1.83 3.73
C THR A 339 3.11 0.37 3.97
N MET A 340 3.44 -0.38 2.92
CA MET A 340 3.52 -1.84 3.01
C MET A 340 4.86 -2.29 3.60
N LEU A 341 5.97 -1.82 3.02
CA LEU A 341 7.32 -2.23 3.42
C LEU A 341 8.03 -1.19 4.29
N ALA A 342 7.80 0.10 4.01
CA ALA A 342 8.40 1.21 4.75
C ALA A 342 7.31 2.13 5.28
N ARG A 343 7.58 2.79 6.40
CA ARG A 343 6.64 3.79 6.95
C ARG A 343 6.56 4.98 6.03
N ASN A 344 5.35 5.41 5.73
CA ASN A 344 5.13 6.63 4.98
C ASN A 344 5.01 7.81 5.91
N ILE A 345 5.93 8.77 5.82
CA ILE A 345 5.96 9.93 6.71
C ILE A 345 4.65 10.73 6.60
N GLU A 346 4.02 10.78 5.43
CA GLU A 346 2.83 11.61 5.19
C GLU A 346 1.52 10.95 5.63
N LEU A 347 1.54 9.65 5.94
CA LEU A 347 0.35 8.90 6.33
C LEU A 347 0.30 8.66 7.84
N TYR A 348 -0.79 8.05 8.28
CA TYR A 348 -1.05 7.81 9.69
C TYR A 348 -0.01 6.86 10.30
N ASN A 349 0.77 7.37 11.24
CA ASN A 349 1.74 6.59 12.01
C ASN A 349 1.67 7.00 13.48
N PHE A 350 1.90 6.03 14.38
CA PHE A 350 2.05 6.30 15.82
C PHE A 350 0.90 7.11 16.44
N GLY A 351 -0.32 6.93 15.94
CA GLY A 351 -1.51 7.61 16.49
C GLY A 351 -1.85 8.97 15.84
N GLY A 352 -1.17 9.39 14.77
CA GLY A 352 -1.49 10.65 14.08
C GLY A 352 -0.90 10.80 12.67
N ASP A 353 -1.29 11.87 12.00
CA ASP A 353 -1.01 12.18 10.58
C ASP A 353 -0.69 13.69 10.38
N GLY A 354 -0.05 14.33 11.36
CA GLY A 354 0.16 15.79 11.37
C GLY A 354 1.09 16.34 10.27
N ILE A 355 1.37 15.58 9.22
CA ILE A 355 2.30 15.90 8.14
C ILE A 355 1.51 16.43 6.93
N TRP A 356 1.98 17.52 6.36
CA TRP A 356 1.38 18.15 5.19
C TRP A 356 2.43 18.39 4.12
N THR A 357 2.04 18.26 2.86
CA THR A 357 2.98 18.42 1.75
C THR A 357 2.43 19.30 0.63
N LYS A 358 3.31 20.13 0.07
CA LYS A 358 3.06 20.90 -1.16
C LYS A 358 4.22 20.74 -2.14
N VAL A 359 3.93 20.13 -3.28
CA VAL A 359 4.91 19.90 -4.36
C VAL A 359 4.84 20.97 -5.46
N THR A 360 3.65 21.56 -5.66
CA THR A 360 3.40 22.56 -6.71
C THR A 360 3.91 23.94 -6.34
N GLU A 361 4.15 24.77 -7.37
CA GLU A 361 4.57 26.18 -7.21
C GLU A 361 3.70 26.91 -6.17
N LEU A 362 4.36 27.75 -5.38
CA LEU A 362 3.72 28.61 -4.41
C LEU A 362 3.29 29.90 -5.10
N GLU A 363 2.04 29.94 -5.55
CA GLU A 363 1.48 31.12 -6.20
C GLU A 363 1.34 32.30 -5.22
N SER A 364 1.42 33.52 -5.76
CA SER A 364 1.40 34.75 -4.95
C SER A 364 0.14 34.96 -4.11
N ASP A 365 -0.98 34.32 -4.48
CA ASP A 365 -2.26 34.37 -3.79
C ASP A 365 -2.52 33.17 -2.87
N TYR A 366 -1.52 32.31 -2.65
CA TYR A 366 -1.65 31.17 -1.75
C TYR A 366 -1.79 31.60 -0.28
N GLU A 367 -2.97 31.38 0.29
CA GLU A 367 -3.27 31.80 1.67
C GLU A 367 -2.78 30.81 2.74
N GLY A 368 -2.75 29.51 2.45
CA GLY A 368 -2.29 28.47 3.38
C GLY A 368 -3.00 28.44 4.75
N ASN A 369 -4.29 28.79 4.82
CA ASN A 369 -5.03 28.85 6.10
C ASN A 369 -5.03 27.51 6.86
N HIS A 370 -5.09 26.38 6.15
CA HIS A 370 -5.01 25.05 6.77
C HIS A 370 -3.71 24.83 7.57
N ILE A 371 -2.57 25.35 7.09
CA ILE A 371 -1.28 25.31 7.80
C ILE A 371 -1.33 26.22 9.03
N LYS A 372 -1.83 27.45 8.88
CA LYS A 372 -1.93 28.43 9.98
C LYS A 372 -2.83 27.94 11.11
N ASP A 373 -3.97 27.35 10.76
CA ASP A 373 -4.93 26.83 11.72
C ASP A 373 -4.35 25.64 12.49
N ARG A 374 -3.62 24.74 11.82
CA ARG A 374 -2.97 23.56 12.44
C ARG A 374 -1.76 23.94 13.28
N ASN A 375 -0.94 24.87 12.82
CA ASN A 375 0.13 25.44 13.64
C ASN A 375 -0.46 26.09 14.90
N SER A 376 -1.58 26.81 14.77
CA SER A 376 -2.25 27.46 15.92
C SER A 376 -2.92 26.46 16.88
N SER A 377 -3.43 25.33 16.39
CA SER A 377 -4.01 24.26 17.22
C SER A 377 -2.95 23.35 17.85
N GLY A 378 -1.73 23.34 17.32
CA GLY A 378 -0.67 22.40 17.69
C GLY A 378 -0.82 21.02 17.03
N SER A 379 -1.63 20.91 15.98
CA SER A 379 -1.84 19.66 15.22
C SER A 379 -1.03 19.58 13.93
N LEU A 380 -0.12 20.54 13.70
CA LEU A 380 0.88 20.47 12.63
C LEU A 380 2.14 19.86 13.22
N ASN A 381 2.59 18.73 12.66
CA ASN A 381 3.86 18.10 12.99
C ASN A 381 4.96 18.54 12.03
N ALA A 382 4.67 18.56 10.72
CA ALA A 382 5.56 19.09 9.70
C ALA A 382 4.80 19.57 8.46
N TRP A 383 5.37 20.53 7.75
CA TRP A 383 4.92 20.97 6.43
C TRP A 383 6.07 20.94 5.42
N PHE A 384 6.08 19.92 4.57
CA PHE A 384 7.04 19.74 3.49
C PHE A 384 6.65 20.59 2.28
N ILE A 385 7.57 21.41 1.79
CA ILE A 385 7.34 22.26 0.63
C ILE A 385 8.56 22.32 -0.28
N HIS A 386 8.36 22.05 -1.57
CA HIS A 386 9.38 22.38 -2.58
C HIS A 386 9.45 23.89 -2.72
N LEU A 387 10.61 24.46 -2.41
CA LEU A 387 10.78 25.91 -2.42
C LEU A 387 12.22 26.26 -2.77
N ALA A 388 12.37 27.30 -3.59
CA ALA A 388 13.66 27.79 -4.06
C ALA A 388 14.50 26.71 -4.73
N GLU A 389 13.84 25.86 -5.53
CA GLU A 389 14.50 24.80 -6.30
C GLU A 389 15.10 25.38 -7.59
N GLY A 390 16.37 25.76 -7.48
CA GLY A 390 17.15 26.39 -8.54
C GLY A 390 18.25 27.28 -7.98
N ILE A 391 19.00 27.94 -8.86
CA ILE A 391 20.16 28.77 -8.53
C ILE A 391 19.98 30.23 -8.93
N ASP A 392 18.75 30.63 -9.23
CA ASP A 392 18.42 31.98 -9.70
C ASP A 392 17.49 32.75 -8.74
N GLU A 393 17.35 34.05 -9.04
CA GLU A 393 16.49 34.94 -8.25
C GLU A 393 15.02 34.54 -8.32
N SER A 394 14.59 33.87 -9.41
CA SER A 394 13.19 33.42 -9.54
C SER A 394 12.88 32.38 -8.46
N SER A 395 13.76 31.38 -8.30
CA SER A 395 13.66 30.39 -7.23
C SER A 395 13.75 31.04 -5.85
N ARG A 396 14.73 31.93 -5.61
CA ARG A 396 14.85 32.63 -4.31
C ARG A 396 13.58 33.39 -3.93
N ALA A 397 12.94 34.06 -4.89
CA ALA A 397 11.76 34.89 -4.65
C ALA A 397 10.51 34.11 -4.20
N GLU A 398 10.45 32.80 -4.39
CA GLU A 398 9.38 31.96 -3.83
C GLU A 398 9.32 32.06 -2.30
N PHE A 399 10.47 32.28 -1.65
CA PHE A 399 10.53 32.48 -0.20
C PHE A 399 9.80 33.76 0.27
N ASP A 400 9.77 34.80 -0.57
CA ASP A 400 9.08 36.04 -0.22
C ASP A 400 7.58 35.80 -0.08
N ILE A 401 7.00 34.96 -0.94
CA ILE A 401 5.57 34.60 -0.91
C ILE A 401 5.23 33.91 0.41
N LEU A 402 6.11 33.02 0.88
CA LEU A 402 5.96 32.31 2.13
C LEU A 402 5.97 33.28 3.35
N VAL A 403 6.88 34.26 3.34
CA VAL A 403 6.97 35.28 4.40
C VAL A 403 5.78 36.24 4.36
N GLU A 404 5.44 36.78 3.18
CA GLU A 404 4.34 37.74 3.00
C GLU A 404 2.99 37.16 3.42
N ASN A 405 2.80 35.85 3.23
CA ASN A 405 1.59 35.15 3.63
C ASN A 405 1.60 34.64 5.08
N ASN A 406 2.63 34.91 5.89
CA ASN A 406 2.78 34.40 7.27
C ASN A 406 2.76 32.87 7.33
N LEU A 407 3.49 32.22 6.42
CA LEU A 407 3.60 30.76 6.33
C LEU A 407 4.97 30.24 6.80
N LEU A 408 5.87 31.13 7.25
CA LEU A 408 7.12 30.75 7.90
C LEU A 408 6.85 30.31 9.35
N VAL A 409 6.42 29.05 9.51
CA VAL A 409 6.15 28.38 10.79
C VAL A 409 7.35 27.51 11.21
N GLY A 410 7.38 27.05 12.46
CA GLY A 410 8.51 26.25 12.97
C GLY A 410 8.54 24.82 12.42
N GLU A 411 7.38 24.28 12.08
CA GLU A 411 7.19 22.94 11.52
C GLU A 411 7.46 22.88 10.01
N ILE A 412 7.96 23.96 9.41
CA ILE A 412 8.26 23.98 7.98
C ILE A 412 9.50 23.13 7.66
N VAL A 413 9.39 22.33 6.60
CA VAL A 413 10.50 21.64 5.95
C VAL A 413 10.61 22.13 4.52
N ILE A 414 11.64 22.94 4.24
CA ILE A 414 11.93 23.36 2.87
C ILE A 414 12.70 22.24 2.17
N ILE A 415 12.16 21.78 1.05
CA ILE A 415 12.80 20.82 0.16
C ILE A 415 13.70 21.57 -0.84
N HIS A 416 14.93 21.09 -1.01
CA HIS A 416 16.04 21.71 -1.74
C HIS A 416 16.57 23.00 -1.12
N GLY A 417 15.80 24.10 -1.18
CA GLY A 417 16.23 25.43 -0.71
C GLY A 417 17.47 25.99 -1.44
N THR A 418 17.76 25.52 -2.65
CA THR A 418 19.01 25.78 -3.39
C THR A 418 19.23 27.26 -3.70
N GLY A 419 18.15 28.01 -3.98
CA GLY A 419 18.21 29.44 -4.31
C GLY A 419 18.29 30.34 -3.09
N LEU A 420 18.15 29.79 -1.86
CA LEU A 420 18.13 30.59 -0.64
C LEU A 420 19.51 31.16 -0.32
N THR A 421 19.52 32.36 0.25
CA THR A 421 20.74 33.04 0.72
C THR A 421 20.79 33.09 2.23
N GLN A 422 21.85 33.68 2.79
CA GLN A 422 21.97 33.92 4.23
C GLN A 422 20.73 34.62 4.82
N THR A 423 20.09 35.54 4.08
CA THR A 423 18.92 36.27 4.60
C THR A 423 17.75 35.31 4.86
N GLU A 424 17.45 34.45 3.89
CA GLU A 424 16.37 33.47 3.99
C GLU A 424 16.71 32.37 5.01
N PHE A 425 17.94 31.86 5.02
CA PHE A 425 18.37 30.88 6.02
C PHE A 425 18.34 31.42 7.45
N SER A 426 18.68 32.69 7.66
CA SER A 426 18.57 33.33 8.98
C SER A 426 17.12 33.40 9.45
N ALA A 427 16.18 33.67 8.53
CA ALA A 427 14.75 33.66 8.83
C ALA A 427 14.24 32.25 9.13
N LEU A 428 14.63 31.25 8.33
CA LEU A 428 14.28 29.84 8.52
C LEU A 428 14.81 29.30 9.86
N GLY A 429 16.09 29.50 10.15
CA GLY A 429 16.70 29.09 11.42
C GLY A 429 16.09 29.81 12.63
N SER A 430 15.68 31.07 12.49
CA SER A 430 15.03 31.83 13.57
C SER A 430 13.67 31.27 14.01
N VAL A 431 12.96 30.58 13.11
CA VAL A 431 11.69 29.91 13.45
C VAL A 431 11.88 28.44 13.85
N GLY A 432 13.11 27.90 13.72
CA GLY A 432 13.41 26.49 13.95
C GLY A 432 13.05 25.58 12.77
N GLY A 433 12.90 26.15 11.57
CA GLY A 433 12.55 25.39 10.37
C GLY A 433 13.68 24.47 9.90
N SER A 434 13.30 23.50 9.08
CA SER A 434 14.19 22.45 8.58
C SER A 434 14.39 22.54 7.07
N LEU A 435 15.44 21.88 6.59
CA LEU A 435 15.81 21.76 5.19
C LEU A 435 16.02 20.29 4.83
N ALA A 436 15.32 19.79 3.82
CA ALA A 436 15.62 18.51 3.16
C ALA A 436 16.56 18.77 1.96
N TRP A 437 17.85 18.46 2.14
CA TRP A 437 18.91 18.68 1.17
C TRP A 437 19.10 17.46 0.28
N SER A 438 19.06 17.66 -1.04
CA SER A 438 19.18 16.61 -2.06
C SER A 438 20.34 16.92 -3.02
N PRO A 439 21.60 16.79 -2.57
CA PRO A 439 22.77 17.22 -3.32
C PRO A 439 22.91 16.54 -4.69
N THR A 440 22.57 15.26 -4.82
CA THR A 440 22.70 14.54 -6.11
C THR A 440 21.77 15.15 -7.15
N SER A 441 20.50 15.33 -6.80
CA SER A 441 19.49 15.99 -7.66
C SER A 441 19.92 17.41 -8.03
N ASN A 442 20.34 18.20 -7.04
CA ASN A 442 20.74 19.58 -7.25
C ASN A 442 21.96 19.69 -8.19
N LEU A 443 22.99 18.88 -7.98
CA LEU A 443 24.18 18.86 -8.83
C LEU A 443 23.84 18.37 -10.25
N LEU A 444 23.03 17.33 -10.38
CA LEU A 444 22.63 16.81 -11.69
C LEU A 444 21.84 17.86 -12.49
N LEU A 445 20.87 18.54 -11.86
CA LEU A 445 19.97 19.45 -12.55
C LEU A 445 20.51 20.88 -12.69
N TYR A 446 21.25 21.40 -11.70
CA TYR A 446 21.63 22.82 -11.63
C TYR A 446 23.14 23.05 -11.65
N GLY A 447 23.92 21.98 -11.40
CA GLY A 447 25.37 22.01 -11.34
C GLY A 447 25.97 22.65 -10.10
N GLU A 448 25.14 23.16 -9.20
CA GLU A 448 25.49 23.59 -7.85
C GLU A 448 24.43 23.04 -6.89
N THR A 449 24.72 23.03 -5.60
CA THR A 449 23.77 22.62 -4.56
C THR A 449 23.62 23.71 -3.51
N THR A 450 22.64 23.52 -2.62
CA THR A 450 22.27 24.45 -1.56
C THR A 450 23.49 24.89 -0.74
N ASP A 451 23.56 26.17 -0.36
CA ASP A 451 24.60 26.71 0.52
C ASP A 451 24.40 26.22 1.97
N ILE A 452 24.68 24.93 2.14
CA ILE A 452 24.44 24.18 3.36
C ILE A 452 25.35 24.65 4.50
N ALA A 453 26.50 25.25 4.16
CA ALA A 453 27.39 25.88 5.12
C ALA A 453 26.73 27.09 5.78
N THR A 454 26.09 27.95 4.99
CA THR A 454 25.31 29.07 5.50
C THR A 454 24.07 28.57 6.26
N ALA A 455 23.32 27.60 5.72
CA ALA A 455 22.16 27.04 6.42
C ALA A 455 22.52 26.51 7.83
N LYS A 456 23.61 25.74 7.93
CA LYS A 456 24.13 25.23 9.20
C LYS A 456 24.54 26.37 10.15
N ALA A 457 25.25 27.38 9.63
CA ALA A 457 25.70 28.52 10.44
C ALA A 457 24.54 29.37 10.98
N GLU A 458 23.42 29.43 10.26
CA GLU A 458 22.19 30.13 10.66
C GLU A 458 21.26 29.28 11.53
N GLY A 459 21.63 28.03 11.85
CA GLY A 459 20.91 27.18 12.78
C GLY A 459 19.70 26.45 12.19
N VAL A 460 19.66 26.28 10.86
CA VAL A 460 18.65 25.46 10.17
C VAL A 460 18.89 23.97 10.50
N ASN A 461 17.83 23.23 10.82
CA ASN A 461 17.92 21.78 10.94
C ASN A 461 18.06 21.15 9.55
N ILE A 462 19.08 20.32 9.34
CA ILE A 462 19.43 19.79 8.01
C ILE A 462 19.17 18.29 7.98
N MET A 463 18.42 17.85 6.98
CA MET A 463 18.09 16.47 6.68
C MET A 463 18.55 16.16 5.25
N ILE A 464 18.83 14.90 4.92
CA ILE A 464 19.29 14.50 3.58
C ILE A 464 18.31 13.49 2.99
N GLY A 465 17.76 13.82 1.82
CA GLY A 465 16.82 12.97 1.08
C GLY A 465 17.21 12.87 -0.40
N PRO A 466 17.05 11.72 -1.06
CA PRO A 466 17.49 11.51 -2.44
C PRO A 466 16.75 12.36 -3.46
N ASP A 467 15.52 12.82 -3.18
CA ASP A 467 14.57 13.38 -4.16
C ASP A 467 14.09 12.27 -5.15
N TRP A 468 13.45 12.63 -6.27
CA TRP A 468 13.00 11.69 -7.28
C TRP A 468 14.16 11.01 -8.02
N SER A 469 14.00 9.71 -8.31
CA SER A 469 15.04 8.87 -8.91
C SER A 469 15.63 9.32 -10.24
N PRO A 470 14.91 10.05 -11.12
CA PRO A 470 15.52 10.59 -12.33
C PRO A 470 16.61 11.63 -12.08
N SER A 471 16.78 12.12 -10.85
CA SER A 471 17.94 12.95 -10.50
C SER A 471 18.58 12.63 -9.14
N GLY A 472 17.92 11.81 -8.33
CA GLY A 472 18.34 11.42 -6.99
C GLY A 472 19.09 10.10 -6.89
N SER A 473 19.69 9.86 -5.72
CA SER A 473 20.23 8.55 -5.36
C SER A 473 19.14 7.52 -5.10
N LYS A 474 19.53 6.25 -4.88
CA LYS A 474 18.58 5.15 -4.62
C LYS A 474 18.01 5.13 -3.20
N SER A 475 18.69 5.75 -2.23
CA SER A 475 18.28 5.80 -0.82
C SER A 475 19.03 6.92 -0.09
N SER A 476 18.61 7.26 1.14
CA SER A 476 19.30 8.27 1.97
C SER A 476 20.74 7.85 2.29
N MET A 477 20.99 6.55 2.49
CA MET A 477 22.34 6.02 2.68
C MET A 477 23.20 6.29 1.45
N HIS A 478 22.68 6.13 0.23
CA HIS A 478 23.43 6.43 -1.00
C HIS A 478 23.60 7.94 -1.22
N GLU A 479 22.63 8.75 -0.83
CA GLU A 479 22.71 10.22 -0.93
C GLU A 479 23.82 10.81 -0.04
N LEU A 480 24.14 10.16 1.10
CA LEU A 480 25.28 10.54 1.95
C LEU A 480 26.61 10.57 1.18
N LYS A 481 26.79 9.79 0.11
CA LYS A 481 28.06 9.72 -0.64
C LYS A 481 28.33 11.05 -1.33
N THR A 482 27.30 11.63 -1.94
CA THR A 482 27.39 12.95 -2.56
C THR A 482 27.55 14.04 -1.51
N ALA A 483 26.83 13.96 -0.40
CA ALA A 483 26.93 14.93 0.69
C ALA A 483 28.33 14.94 1.34
N ASP A 484 28.87 13.77 1.66
CA ASP A 484 30.21 13.58 2.22
C ASP A 484 31.29 14.03 1.23
N TRP A 485 31.15 13.67 -0.06
CA TRP A 485 32.06 14.15 -1.09
C TRP A 485 32.07 15.68 -1.14
N TRP A 486 30.90 16.30 -1.10
CA TRP A 486 30.75 17.76 -1.15
C TRP A 486 31.34 18.43 0.09
N ASP A 487 31.06 17.90 1.29
CA ASP A 487 31.60 18.43 2.53
C ASP A 487 33.13 18.40 2.55
N ARG A 488 33.71 17.25 2.21
CA ARG A 488 35.17 17.05 2.22
C ARG A 488 35.90 17.86 1.15
N ASN A 489 35.36 17.90 -0.07
CA ASN A 489 36.07 18.46 -1.22
C ASN A 489 35.74 19.93 -1.50
N VAL A 490 34.60 20.44 -1.03
CA VAL A 490 34.13 21.81 -1.33
C VAL A 490 33.99 22.67 -0.08
N LEU A 491 33.41 22.14 0.99
CA LEU A 491 33.09 22.94 2.19
C LEU A 491 34.23 22.97 3.22
N GLY A 492 35.08 21.94 3.23
CA GLY A 492 36.21 21.81 4.13
C GLY A 492 35.84 21.19 5.47
N ASP A 493 35.12 20.06 5.43
CA ASP A 493 34.76 19.22 6.58
C ASP A 493 33.95 19.99 7.65
N ILE A 494 32.87 20.65 7.23
CA ILE A 494 32.03 21.39 8.17
C ILE A 494 31.10 20.48 8.96
N PHE A 495 30.85 19.25 8.50
CA PHE A 495 30.13 18.22 9.23
C PHE A 495 31.09 17.20 9.83
N THR A 496 30.78 16.75 11.03
CA THR A 496 31.33 15.49 11.55
C THR A 496 30.57 14.31 10.98
N ASP A 497 31.20 13.13 10.95
CA ASP A 497 30.52 11.90 10.52
C ASP A 497 29.23 11.65 11.32
N TYR A 498 29.23 11.93 12.63
CA TYR A 498 28.04 11.87 13.48
C TYR A 498 26.92 12.78 12.98
N GLU A 499 27.23 14.04 12.69
CA GLU A 499 26.23 14.99 12.19
C GLU A 499 25.65 14.57 10.83
N LEU A 500 26.46 13.99 9.93
CA LEU A 500 25.97 13.43 8.67
C LEU A 500 25.02 12.25 8.89
N VAL A 501 25.31 11.35 9.84
CA VAL A 501 24.38 10.25 10.16
C VAL A 501 23.10 10.77 10.81
N GLN A 502 23.17 11.83 11.62
CA GLN A 502 21.97 12.48 12.17
C GLN A 502 21.02 12.99 11.08
N THR A 503 21.53 13.43 9.92
CA THR A 503 20.69 13.97 8.84
C THR A 503 19.83 12.92 8.14
N ILE A 504 20.08 11.63 8.36
CA ILE A 504 19.28 10.51 7.84
C ILE A 504 18.60 9.69 8.97
N THR A 505 18.67 10.17 10.21
CA THR A 505 18.08 9.53 11.40
C THR A 505 17.40 10.56 12.31
N THR A 506 18.12 11.09 13.31
CA THR A 506 17.54 11.88 14.40
C THR A 506 16.98 13.23 13.96
N ASN A 507 17.61 13.88 12.98
CA ASN A 507 17.18 15.22 12.55
C ASN A 507 15.78 15.20 11.92
N ILE A 508 15.39 14.07 11.30
CA ILE A 508 14.05 13.93 10.71
C ILE A 508 13.02 13.73 11.82
N VAL A 509 13.21 12.74 12.69
CA VAL A 509 12.22 12.46 13.74
C VAL A 509 12.03 13.64 14.69
N ASP A 510 13.08 14.43 14.93
CA ASP A 510 12.98 15.66 15.73
C ASP A 510 12.21 16.77 14.98
N ALA A 511 12.28 16.83 13.66
CA ALA A 511 11.54 17.78 12.84
C ALA A 511 10.05 17.42 12.68
N ILE A 512 9.73 16.13 12.55
CA ILE A 512 8.37 15.64 12.30
C ILE A 512 7.62 15.20 13.56
N GLY A 513 8.24 15.33 14.75
CA GLY A 513 7.63 14.96 16.03
C GLY A 513 7.53 13.45 16.23
N TRP A 514 8.48 12.67 15.71
CA TRP A 514 8.56 11.21 15.84
C TRP A 514 9.61 10.71 16.85
N SER A 515 10.30 11.62 17.54
CA SER A 515 11.41 11.28 18.46
C SER A 515 11.02 10.31 19.59
N ASP A 516 9.74 10.30 19.97
CA ASP A 516 9.17 9.42 21.00
C ASP A 516 8.64 8.09 20.44
N TYR A 517 8.82 7.85 19.14
CA TYR A 517 8.34 6.63 18.48
C TYR A 517 9.43 5.86 17.73
N THR A 518 10.38 6.55 17.08
CA THR A 518 11.43 5.90 16.26
C THR A 518 12.66 6.82 16.08
N GLY A 519 13.64 6.39 15.27
CA GLY A 519 14.83 7.17 14.90
C GLY A 519 15.94 7.20 15.95
N ARG A 520 15.76 6.49 17.07
CA ARG A 520 16.76 6.21 18.12
C ARG A 520 16.58 4.76 18.60
N ILE A 521 17.63 4.14 19.10
CA ILE A 521 17.52 2.83 19.76
C ILE A 521 17.36 3.09 21.25
N ARG A 522 16.11 3.07 21.72
CA ARG A 522 15.72 3.34 23.11
C ARG A 522 14.52 2.48 23.48
N GLU A 523 14.47 2.03 24.73
CA GLU A 523 13.33 1.27 25.26
C GLU A 523 12.00 2.02 25.04
N GLY A 524 10.99 1.28 24.59
CA GLY A 524 9.65 1.78 24.29
C GLY A 524 9.47 2.34 22.88
N LEU A 525 10.52 2.45 22.08
CA LEU A 525 10.43 2.87 20.67
C LEU A 525 10.16 1.69 19.75
N ALA A 526 9.59 1.94 18.58
CA ALA A 526 9.44 0.96 17.53
C ALA A 526 10.81 0.40 17.10
N ALA A 527 10.86 -0.89 16.84
CA ALA A 527 12.05 -1.58 16.33
C ALA A 527 12.20 -1.34 14.82
N ASP A 528 12.41 -0.07 14.45
CA ASP A 528 12.86 0.30 13.11
C ASP A 528 14.39 0.37 13.14
N LEU A 529 15.06 -0.63 12.56
CA LEU A 529 16.50 -0.86 12.74
C LEU A 529 17.20 -1.18 11.42
N VAL A 530 18.47 -0.81 11.33
CA VAL A 530 19.38 -1.24 10.25
C VAL A 530 20.61 -1.86 10.88
N VAL A 531 21.04 -3.00 10.35
CA VAL A 531 22.30 -3.65 10.70
C VAL A 531 23.24 -3.58 9.51
N LEU A 532 24.42 -3.01 9.71
CA LEU A 532 25.47 -2.93 8.71
C LEU A 532 26.66 -3.83 9.09
N ASP A 533 27.38 -4.35 8.10
CA ASP A 533 28.72 -4.90 8.33
C ASP A 533 29.61 -3.85 9.02
N THR A 534 30.49 -4.30 9.90
CA THR A 534 31.41 -3.41 10.62
C THR A 534 32.78 -3.50 9.98
N PHE A 535 33.14 -2.50 9.18
CA PHE A 535 34.45 -2.39 8.55
C PHE A 535 35.19 -1.12 8.97
N GLU A 536 34.49 -0.19 9.63
CA GLU A 536 35.09 1.01 10.24
C GLU A 536 34.97 1.04 11.76
N ALA A 537 36.04 1.53 12.40
CA ALA A 537 36.08 1.70 13.85
C ALA A 537 35.17 2.84 14.31
N ASP A 538 35.12 3.93 13.54
CA ASP A 538 34.12 4.98 13.75
C ASP A 538 32.76 4.49 13.23
N PRO A 539 31.75 4.32 14.12
CA PRO A 539 30.45 3.84 13.70
C PRO A 539 29.74 4.76 12.72
N TYR A 540 30.03 6.05 12.71
CA TYR A 540 29.36 6.99 11.84
C TYR A 540 29.98 7.00 10.45
N ARG A 541 31.31 6.87 10.37
CA ARG A 541 32.01 6.65 9.11
C ARG A 541 31.56 5.35 8.43
N ASN A 542 31.33 4.31 9.22
CA ASN A 542 30.81 3.03 8.73
C ASN A 542 29.48 3.20 7.95
N VAL A 543 28.55 4.05 8.42
CA VAL A 543 27.29 4.33 7.70
C VAL A 543 27.54 5.09 6.40
N ILE A 544 28.40 6.10 6.43
CA ILE A 544 28.68 6.95 5.26
C ILE A 544 29.30 6.12 4.13
N GLU A 545 30.18 5.17 4.46
CA GLU A 545 30.87 4.31 3.49
C GLU A 545 30.12 3.02 3.11
N ALA A 546 29.08 2.65 3.85
CA ALA A 546 28.31 1.45 3.57
C ALA A 546 27.62 1.50 2.20
N VAL A 547 27.61 0.38 1.50
CA VAL A 547 26.92 0.19 0.21
C VAL A 547 26.01 -1.06 0.29
N ASP A 548 25.32 -1.38 -0.79
CA ASP A 548 24.30 -2.44 -0.84
C ASP A 548 24.71 -3.78 -0.19
N PRO A 549 25.90 -4.36 -0.45
CA PRO A 549 26.32 -5.62 0.19
C PRO A 549 26.52 -5.51 1.70
N ASP A 550 26.78 -4.32 2.25
CA ASP A 550 27.05 -4.14 3.68
C ASP A 550 25.77 -4.15 4.53
N VAL A 551 24.59 -3.99 3.91
CA VAL A 551 23.29 -4.02 4.62
C VAL A 551 22.95 -5.46 5.01
N ARG A 552 23.12 -5.80 6.29
CA ARG A 552 22.89 -7.16 6.82
C ARG A 552 21.44 -7.44 7.17
N LEU A 553 20.71 -6.41 7.62
CA LEU A 553 19.32 -6.53 8.05
C LEU A 553 18.67 -5.15 8.06
N VAL A 554 17.42 -5.08 7.63
CA VAL A 554 16.54 -3.93 7.77
C VAL A 554 15.24 -4.42 8.39
N VAL A 555 14.87 -3.77 9.49
CA VAL A 555 13.72 -4.13 10.32
C VAL A 555 12.76 -2.94 10.35
N VAL A 556 11.48 -3.18 10.11
CA VAL A 556 10.41 -2.16 10.21
C VAL A 556 9.35 -2.68 11.17
N GLY A 557 9.10 -1.95 12.26
CA GLY A 557 8.14 -2.40 13.29
C GLY A 557 8.46 -3.79 13.85
N GLY A 558 9.75 -4.13 13.96
CA GLY A 558 10.23 -5.44 14.39
C GLY A 558 10.19 -6.53 13.31
N LEU A 559 9.65 -6.30 12.11
CA LEU A 559 9.64 -7.29 11.03
C LEU A 559 10.94 -7.24 10.22
N PRO A 560 11.62 -8.37 10.00
CA PRO A 560 12.76 -8.43 9.09
C PRO A 560 12.27 -8.34 7.64
N VAL A 561 12.56 -7.24 6.93
CA VAL A 561 12.07 -7.03 5.56
C VAL A 561 13.12 -7.38 4.50
N PHE A 562 14.39 -7.07 4.78
CA PHE A 562 15.49 -7.24 3.84
C PHE A 562 16.80 -7.50 4.58
N GLY A 563 17.67 -8.39 4.07
CA GLY A 563 18.97 -8.60 4.68
C GLY A 563 19.81 -9.71 4.07
N ASP A 564 20.86 -10.12 4.79
CA ASP A 564 21.65 -11.30 4.47
C ASP A 564 20.84 -12.57 4.71
N ILE A 565 21.09 -13.59 3.88
CA ILE A 565 20.31 -14.83 3.85
C ILE A 565 20.30 -15.55 5.20
N ASP A 566 21.43 -15.59 5.89
CA ASP A 566 21.57 -16.28 7.17
C ASP A 566 20.83 -15.57 8.31
N VAL A 567 20.87 -14.23 8.34
CA VAL A 567 20.13 -13.42 9.31
C VAL A 567 18.62 -13.53 9.07
N MET A 568 18.18 -13.33 7.83
CA MET A 568 16.77 -13.39 7.46
C MET A 568 16.18 -14.77 7.77
N ARG A 569 16.86 -15.86 7.39
CA ARG A 569 16.43 -17.24 7.72
C ARG A 569 16.49 -17.61 9.20
N ALA A 570 17.13 -16.80 10.03
CA ALA A 570 17.12 -17.00 11.46
C ALA A 570 15.89 -16.36 12.12
N LEU A 571 15.25 -15.41 11.43
CA LEU A 571 14.09 -14.64 11.91
C LEU A 571 12.78 -15.06 11.21
N ASP A 572 12.85 -15.51 9.96
CA ASP A 572 11.69 -15.80 9.11
C ASP A 572 11.95 -17.02 8.20
N ASP A 573 10.94 -17.88 8.02
CA ASP A 573 10.98 -19.09 7.19
C ASP A 573 10.38 -18.93 5.78
N GLU A 574 9.80 -17.78 5.45
CA GLU A 574 9.13 -17.52 4.15
C GLU A 574 9.91 -16.58 3.19
N VAL A 575 11.22 -16.45 3.41
CA VAL A 575 12.06 -15.50 2.65
C VAL A 575 12.33 -15.88 1.18
N GLU A 576 12.33 -14.87 0.29
CA GLU A 576 12.76 -14.99 -1.11
C GLU A 576 14.21 -14.50 -1.28
N ILE A 577 15.02 -15.25 -2.05
CA ILE A 577 16.42 -14.87 -2.32
C ILE A 577 16.49 -14.04 -3.61
N ILE A 578 17.12 -12.87 -3.52
CA ILE A 578 17.40 -11.98 -4.63
C ILE A 578 18.91 -11.83 -4.87
N GLN A 579 19.29 -11.41 -6.08
CA GLN A 579 20.67 -11.42 -6.55
C GLN A 579 21.18 -10.00 -6.83
N GLY A 580 22.33 -9.66 -6.26
CA GLY A 580 23.12 -8.47 -6.58
C GLY A 580 24.34 -8.81 -7.42
N ASP A 581 25.13 -7.80 -7.81
CA ASP A 581 26.41 -8.03 -8.50
C ASP A 581 27.48 -8.49 -7.49
N GLY A 582 27.71 -9.80 -7.43
CA GLY A 582 28.70 -10.41 -6.55
C GLY A 582 28.23 -10.68 -5.11
N PHE A 583 26.94 -10.50 -4.82
CA PHE A 583 26.34 -10.80 -3.51
C PHE A 583 24.89 -11.28 -3.65
N SER A 584 24.32 -11.82 -2.58
CA SER A 584 22.90 -12.22 -2.52
C SER A 584 22.25 -11.68 -1.25
N LYS A 585 20.94 -11.41 -1.34
CA LYS A 585 20.13 -10.93 -0.21
C LYS A 585 18.86 -11.77 -0.12
N ALA A 586 18.21 -11.72 1.03
CA ALA A 586 16.90 -12.30 1.26
C ALA A 586 15.91 -11.19 1.63
N ILE A 587 14.66 -11.37 1.23
CA ILE A 587 13.57 -10.43 1.49
C ILE A 587 12.33 -11.20 1.93
N ASP A 588 11.53 -10.54 2.77
CA ASP A 588 10.12 -10.87 2.95
C ASP A 588 9.34 -9.59 2.68
N ILE A 589 8.56 -9.64 1.60
CA ILE A 589 7.74 -8.52 1.15
C ILE A 589 6.27 -8.93 1.07
N THR A 590 5.93 -10.12 1.53
CA THR A 590 4.60 -10.69 1.39
C THR A 590 3.83 -10.62 2.70
N TYR A 591 2.62 -10.07 2.66
CA TYR A 591 1.79 -9.96 3.86
C TYR A 591 0.49 -10.71 3.66
N GLU A 592 0.27 -11.71 4.51
CA GLU A 592 -1.01 -12.41 4.54
C GLU A 592 -2.15 -11.44 4.89
N GLY A 593 -3.37 -11.66 4.38
CA GLY A 593 -4.52 -10.80 4.70
C GLY A 593 -4.52 -9.35 4.16
N VAL A 594 -3.39 -8.82 3.68
CA VAL A 594 -3.31 -7.49 3.06
C VAL A 594 -3.58 -7.61 1.55
N PRO A 595 -4.62 -6.94 1.00
CA PRO A 595 -4.92 -6.99 -0.43
C PRO A 595 -3.70 -6.63 -1.29
N GLU A 596 -3.44 -7.45 -2.31
CA GLU A 596 -2.31 -7.29 -3.26
C GLU A 596 -0.90 -7.43 -2.66
N ALA A 597 -0.77 -7.67 -1.36
CA ALA A 597 0.49 -7.89 -0.68
C ALA A 597 1.05 -9.32 -0.79
N GLN A 598 0.35 -10.22 -1.47
CA GLN A 598 0.72 -11.64 -1.59
C GLN A 598 1.69 -11.93 -2.72
N GLN A 599 1.95 -10.95 -3.58
CA GLN A 599 2.74 -11.14 -4.78
C GLN A 599 4.23 -11.27 -4.39
N SER A 600 4.87 -12.35 -4.83
CA SER A 600 6.31 -12.56 -4.61
C SER A 600 7.16 -11.55 -5.39
N TYR A 601 8.44 -11.38 -5.05
CA TYR A 601 9.33 -10.49 -5.79
C TYR A 601 9.46 -10.94 -7.26
N SER A 602 9.54 -12.25 -7.52
CA SER A 602 9.53 -12.76 -8.88
C SER A 602 8.29 -12.35 -9.69
N GLU A 603 7.10 -12.42 -9.09
CA GLU A 603 5.85 -12.00 -9.74
C GLU A 603 5.76 -10.48 -9.94
N MET A 604 6.27 -9.70 -8.97
CA MET A 604 6.39 -8.25 -9.08
C MET A 604 7.31 -7.86 -10.24
N MET A 605 8.47 -8.51 -10.36
CA MET A 605 9.42 -8.26 -11.45
C MET A 605 8.91 -8.73 -12.81
N ASP A 606 8.14 -9.83 -12.86
CA ASP A 606 7.45 -10.27 -14.08
C ASP A 606 6.43 -9.22 -14.57
N TYR A 607 5.65 -8.65 -13.66
CA TYR A 607 4.75 -7.54 -13.96
C TYR A 607 5.51 -6.33 -14.51
N LEU A 608 6.54 -5.86 -13.79
CA LEU A 608 7.32 -4.69 -14.17
C LEU A 608 8.02 -4.88 -15.52
N SER A 609 8.54 -6.07 -15.77
CA SER A 609 9.15 -6.43 -17.06
C SER A 609 8.12 -6.43 -18.19
N ALA A 610 6.91 -6.93 -17.93
CA ALA A 610 5.84 -6.99 -18.93
C ALA A 610 5.33 -5.59 -19.32
N CYS A 611 5.15 -4.68 -18.36
CA CYS A 611 4.71 -3.31 -18.67
C CYS A 611 5.81 -2.42 -19.26
N ASN A 612 7.08 -2.74 -18.97
CA ASN A 612 8.24 -2.05 -19.55
C ASN A 612 8.63 -2.56 -20.95
N ASP A 613 8.06 -3.68 -21.42
CA ASP A 613 8.44 -4.28 -22.70
C ASP A 613 8.31 -3.29 -23.88
N GLY A 614 9.39 -3.15 -24.65
CA GLY A 614 9.48 -2.25 -25.79
C GLY A 614 9.60 -0.76 -25.46
N LYS A 615 9.83 -0.37 -24.19
CA LYS A 615 10.09 1.00 -23.77
C LYS A 615 11.58 1.35 -23.85
N ASP A 616 11.86 2.64 -24.09
CA ASP A 616 13.23 3.15 -24.18
C ASP A 616 13.85 3.39 -22.79
N VAL A 617 13.03 3.73 -21.80
CA VAL A 617 13.46 3.90 -20.40
C VAL A 617 13.25 2.58 -19.66
N PRO A 618 14.32 1.93 -19.15
CA PRO A 618 14.19 0.67 -18.42
C PRO A 618 13.61 0.89 -17.02
N ILE A 619 13.13 -0.17 -16.39
CA ILE A 619 12.96 -0.20 -14.93
C ILE A 619 14.33 -0.06 -14.28
N GLU A 620 14.42 0.75 -13.23
CA GLU A 620 15.65 0.96 -12.48
C GLU A 620 16.15 -0.35 -11.83
N TYR A 621 17.46 -0.52 -11.74
CA TYR A 621 18.05 -1.64 -11.03
C TYR A 621 17.92 -1.43 -9.51
N LEU A 622 17.62 -2.51 -8.77
CA LEU A 622 17.37 -2.42 -7.33
C LEU A 622 18.57 -1.86 -6.55
N PHE A 623 19.76 -2.40 -6.80
CA PHE A 623 20.99 -2.05 -6.07
C PHE A 623 21.79 -0.94 -6.75
N THR A 624 22.53 -0.14 -5.99
CA THR A 624 23.44 0.87 -6.57
C THR A 624 24.73 0.21 -7.06
N MET A 625 25.32 -0.71 -6.27
CA MET A 625 26.44 -1.54 -6.69
C MET A 625 26.05 -2.44 -7.86
N GLY A 626 26.85 -2.45 -8.93
CA GLY A 626 26.55 -3.16 -10.19
C GLY A 626 25.73 -2.36 -11.21
N ASP A 627 25.26 -1.16 -10.86
CA ASP A 627 24.60 -0.26 -11.81
C ASP A 627 25.60 0.65 -12.54
N ASP A 628 26.29 0.09 -13.55
CA ASP A 628 27.22 0.84 -14.39
C ASP A 628 26.57 2.10 -15.02
N ARG A 629 25.26 2.05 -15.32
CA ARG A 629 24.53 3.16 -15.92
C ARG A 629 24.38 4.31 -14.93
N TYR A 630 24.06 4.04 -13.67
CA TYR A 630 23.96 5.06 -12.62
C TYR A 630 25.26 5.89 -12.54
N PHE A 631 26.42 5.23 -12.41
CA PHE A 631 27.70 5.93 -12.33
C PHE A 631 28.12 6.60 -13.65
N ASP A 632 27.84 5.97 -14.80
CA ASP A 632 28.11 6.57 -16.11
C ASP A 632 27.35 7.90 -16.29
N VAL A 633 26.05 7.94 -15.96
CA VAL A 633 25.23 9.15 -16.07
C VAL A 633 25.79 10.26 -15.18
N LEU A 634 26.10 9.99 -13.92
CA LEU A 634 26.69 10.99 -13.01
C LEU A 634 28.05 11.50 -13.53
N ASN A 635 28.91 10.58 -13.98
CA ASN A 635 30.27 10.91 -14.41
C ASN A 635 30.33 11.73 -15.70
N ARG A 636 29.38 11.53 -16.63
CA ARG A 636 29.36 12.25 -17.91
C ARG A 636 28.49 13.50 -17.93
N THR A 637 27.64 13.71 -16.92
CA THR A 637 26.74 14.86 -16.88
C THR A 637 27.53 16.15 -16.57
N PRO A 638 27.53 17.15 -17.48
CA PRO A 638 28.33 18.37 -17.31
C PRO A 638 27.96 19.21 -16.09
N SER A 639 26.67 19.28 -15.73
CA SER A 639 26.19 19.97 -14.53
C SER A 639 26.68 19.26 -13.27
N PHE A 640 26.52 17.94 -13.16
CA PHE A 640 26.98 17.19 -11.99
C PHE A 640 28.47 17.41 -11.70
N GLN A 641 29.29 17.35 -12.76
CA GLN A 641 30.73 17.60 -12.62
C GLN A 641 31.05 19.09 -12.43
N ASN A 642 30.49 19.98 -13.25
CA ASN A 642 30.67 21.45 -13.23
C ASN A 642 32.09 21.93 -12.80
N GLY A 643 33.11 21.40 -13.49
CA GLY A 643 34.52 21.73 -13.27
C GLY A 643 35.21 20.99 -12.12
N ARG A 644 34.49 20.11 -11.43
CA ARG A 644 34.98 19.14 -10.44
C ARG A 644 35.33 17.81 -11.11
N SER A 645 35.72 16.83 -10.30
CA SER A 645 35.99 15.46 -10.72
C SER A 645 35.39 14.53 -9.67
N ILE A 646 34.07 14.56 -9.59
CA ILE A 646 33.30 13.70 -8.69
C ILE A 646 33.34 12.29 -9.29
N ASP A 647 33.83 11.32 -8.52
CA ASP A 647 33.87 9.90 -8.90
C ASP A 647 33.42 9.07 -7.70
N LEU A 648 32.10 8.94 -7.55
CA LEU A 648 31.52 8.24 -6.40
C LEU A 648 31.86 6.74 -6.42
N TRP A 649 32.00 6.13 -7.60
CA TRP A 649 32.35 4.71 -7.72
C TRP A 649 33.72 4.45 -7.10
N ALA A 650 34.76 5.14 -7.60
CA ALA A 650 36.13 4.92 -7.15
C ALA A 650 36.34 5.25 -5.67
N GLU A 651 35.49 6.11 -5.10
CA GLU A 651 35.61 6.55 -3.72
C GLU A 651 34.87 5.67 -2.72
N PHE A 652 33.72 5.09 -3.10
CA PHE A 652 32.85 4.36 -2.15
C PHE A 652 32.48 2.93 -2.57
N TYR A 653 32.38 2.65 -3.87
CA TYR A 653 31.82 1.39 -4.38
C TYR A 653 32.89 0.45 -4.97
N ASP A 654 34.12 0.92 -5.23
CA ASP A 654 35.26 0.09 -5.67
C ASP A 654 35.82 -0.75 -4.51
N ILE A 655 35.04 -1.74 -4.10
CA ILE A 655 35.28 -2.59 -2.93
C ILE A 655 35.46 -4.05 -3.37
N GLU A 656 36.23 -4.81 -2.61
CA GLU A 656 36.38 -6.26 -2.85
C GLU A 656 35.40 -7.03 -1.97
N LEU A 657 34.68 -7.97 -2.57
CA LEU A 657 33.82 -8.94 -1.88
C LEU A 657 34.49 -10.32 -1.83
N ASP A 658 34.22 -11.08 -0.77
CA ASP A 658 34.62 -12.48 -0.65
C ASP A 658 33.69 -13.43 -1.43
N GLU A 659 33.86 -14.75 -1.23
CA GLU A 659 33.09 -15.75 -1.98
C GLU A 659 31.61 -15.84 -1.58
N ASP A 660 31.27 -15.31 -0.40
CA ASP A 660 29.90 -15.27 0.13
C ASP A 660 29.23 -13.90 -0.13
N GLY A 661 29.94 -12.96 -0.75
CA GLY A 661 29.44 -11.64 -1.11
C GLY A 661 29.56 -10.60 -0.01
N HIS A 662 30.40 -10.84 1.00
CA HIS A 662 30.68 -9.90 2.08
C HIS A 662 31.94 -9.09 1.81
N ARG A 663 31.98 -7.86 2.32
CA ARG A 663 33.12 -6.97 2.15
C ARG A 663 34.38 -7.56 2.79
N ILE A 664 35.46 -7.64 2.01
CA ILE A 664 36.76 -8.07 2.54
C ILE A 664 37.25 -7.05 3.57
N GLY A 665 37.52 -7.52 4.79
CA GLY A 665 38.00 -6.69 5.90
C GLY A 665 36.91 -6.20 6.85
N GLY A 666 35.63 -6.44 6.54
CA GLY A 666 34.54 -6.32 7.49
C GLY A 666 34.54 -7.44 8.53
N THR A 667 33.80 -7.25 9.63
CA THR A 667 33.67 -8.24 10.71
C THR A 667 32.94 -9.49 10.27
N VAL A 668 32.19 -9.40 9.17
CA VAL A 668 31.39 -10.49 8.64
C VAL A 668 32.21 -11.40 7.75
N GLY A 669 33.14 -10.85 6.97
CA GLY A 669 34.00 -11.64 6.09
C GLY A 669 34.80 -12.66 6.91
N GLY A 670 34.32 -13.90 6.97
CA GLY A 670 34.88 -14.98 7.79
C GLY A 670 34.17 -15.29 9.11
N ALA A 671 33.00 -14.70 9.40
CA ALA A 671 32.10 -15.15 10.45
C ALA A 671 31.47 -16.50 10.06
N ASP A 672 31.25 -17.39 11.04
CA ASP A 672 30.48 -18.61 10.80
C ASP A 672 29.02 -18.22 10.51
N PRO A 673 28.32 -18.88 9.57
CA PRO A 673 26.91 -18.61 9.30
C PRO A 673 26.07 -18.70 10.58
N ILE A 674 25.09 -17.81 10.72
CA ILE A 674 24.17 -17.84 11.86
C ILE A 674 23.42 -19.19 11.86
N ALA A 675 23.52 -19.90 12.98
CA ALA A 675 22.80 -21.15 13.16
C ALA A 675 21.30 -20.85 13.28
N THR A 676 20.52 -21.29 12.29
CA THR A 676 19.07 -21.15 12.32
C THR A 676 18.51 -22.14 13.36
N ASN A 677 17.73 -21.64 14.33
CA ASN A 677 16.87 -22.50 15.14
C ASN A 677 15.66 -23.00 14.35
N ILE A 678 15.40 -22.38 13.19
CA ILE A 678 14.56 -22.92 12.12
C ILE A 678 15.28 -24.15 11.58
N THR A 679 14.87 -25.32 12.05
CA THR A 679 15.51 -26.57 11.66
C THR A 679 15.37 -26.78 10.17
N ASP A 680 16.50 -26.81 9.46
CA ASP A 680 16.64 -27.24 8.07
C ASP A 680 16.46 -28.78 7.96
N SER A 681 15.38 -29.27 8.55
CA SER A 681 15.04 -30.67 8.65
C SER A 681 13.81 -30.93 7.82
N GLY A 682 13.92 -31.88 6.88
CA GLY A 682 12.82 -32.79 6.54
C GLY A 682 12.44 -33.64 7.77
N GLY A 683 12.16 -32.98 8.89
CA GLY A 683 11.86 -33.48 10.21
C GLY A 683 10.62 -32.75 10.70
N THR A 684 9.65 -33.54 11.12
CA THR A 684 8.27 -33.13 11.34
C THR A 684 8.15 -31.94 12.28
N VAL A 685 7.59 -30.84 11.74
CA VAL A 685 7.04 -29.72 12.48
C VAL A 685 6.17 -30.26 13.62
N VAL A 686 6.63 -30.12 14.87
CA VAL A 686 5.72 -30.20 16.03
C VAL A 686 5.11 -28.81 16.17
N THR A 687 4.18 -28.53 15.26
CA THR A 687 3.12 -27.58 15.53
C THR A 687 2.44 -28.08 16.80
N VAL A 688 2.32 -27.25 17.83
CA VAL A 688 1.25 -27.46 18.80
C VAL A 688 -0.04 -27.15 18.06
N ARG A 689 -0.50 -28.13 17.29
CA ARG A 689 -1.79 -28.08 16.60
C ARG A 689 -2.87 -27.90 17.66
N PRO A 690 -3.90 -27.09 17.42
CA PRO A 690 -5.15 -27.23 18.14
C PRO A 690 -5.57 -28.70 18.09
N ILE A 691 -5.89 -29.29 19.24
CA ILE A 691 -6.38 -30.68 19.30
C ILE A 691 -7.74 -30.70 18.60
N LEU A 692 -7.74 -31.10 17.33
CA LEU A 692 -8.95 -31.46 16.61
C LEU A 692 -9.37 -32.89 17.01
N PRO A 693 -10.67 -33.16 17.19
CA PRO A 693 -11.15 -34.48 17.59
C PRO A 693 -10.93 -35.52 16.49
N ASP A 694 -10.69 -36.77 16.93
CA ASP A 694 -10.38 -37.94 16.10
C ASP A 694 -11.28 -38.10 14.86
N PHE A 695 -10.66 -38.42 13.72
CA PHE A 695 -11.27 -38.68 12.41
C PHE A 695 -12.50 -39.61 12.46
N PHE A 696 -13.55 -39.23 11.74
CA PHE A 696 -14.64 -40.15 11.34
C PHE A 696 -14.25 -40.89 10.05
N SER A 697 -14.68 -42.15 9.93
CA SER A 697 -14.53 -42.96 8.71
C SER A 697 -15.63 -42.65 7.69
N SER A 698 -15.25 -42.45 6.42
CA SER A 698 -16.17 -42.26 5.27
C SER A 698 -16.17 -43.48 4.32
N PHE A 699 -17.30 -43.71 3.63
CA PHE A 699 -17.52 -44.78 2.63
C PHE A 699 -18.05 -44.19 1.30
N GLY A 700 -17.63 -44.74 0.14
CA GLY A 700 -17.88 -44.22 -1.23
C GLY A 700 -19.20 -44.61 -1.96
N PRO A 701 -19.31 -44.37 -3.30
CA PRO A 701 -20.48 -43.74 -3.94
C PRO A 701 -21.64 -44.62 -4.46
N ARG A 702 -22.83 -44.02 -4.64
CA ARG A 702 -23.95 -44.53 -5.45
C ARG A 702 -24.20 -43.62 -6.67
N GLY A 703 -23.48 -43.87 -7.77
CA GLY A 703 -23.57 -43.05 -8.98
C GLY A 703 -24.93 -43.04 -9.71
N GLY A 704 -25.28 -41.88 -10.28
CA GLY A 704 -26.33 -41.71 -11.31
C GLY A 704 -26.78 -40.25 -11.57
N TYR A 705 -26.90 -39.88 -12.85
CA TYR A 705 -27.19 -38.53 -13.38
C TYR A 705 -28.64 -37.97 -13.17
N ILE A 706 -29.28 -38.18 -12.02
CA ILE A 706 -30.60 -37.57 -11.70
C ILE A 706 -30.58 -37.11 -10.23
N PRO A 707 -31.08 -35.91 -9.84
CA PRO A 707 -31.11 -35.46 -8.44
C PRO A 707 -31.99 -36.37 -7.55
N HIS A 708 -31.53 -36.66 -6.32
CA HIS A 708 -32.32 -37.36 -5.28
C HIS A 708 -32.17 -36.66 -3.91
N VAL A 709 -33.17 -36.85 -3.04
CA VAL A 709 -33.20 -36.25 -1.70
C VAL A 709 -32.36 -37.10 -0.73
N THR A 710 -31.39 -36.49 -0.06
CA THR A 710 -30.51 -37.11 0.96
C THR A 710 -30.93 -36.64 2.35
N THR A 711 -30.75 -37.49 3.38
CA THR A 711 -30.96 -37.11 4.79
C THR A 711 -29.61 -36.96 5.53
N LEU A 712 -29.57 -36.21 6.63
CA LEU A 712 -28.34 -35.99 7.40
C LEU A 712 -27.73 -37.29 7.97
N GLU A 713 -28.56 -38.32 8.22
CA GLU A 713 -28.12 -39.65 8.66
C GLU A 713 -27.38 -40.43 7.55
N ASP A 714 -27.50 -40.01 6.27
CA ASP A 714 -26.87 -40.67 5.12
C ASP A 714 -25.45 -40.14 4.81
N GLY A 715 -24.98 -39.10 5.52
CA GLY A 715 -23.64 -38.52 5.38
C GLY A 715 -23.41 -37.66 4.12
N VAL A 716 -22.33 -36.87 4.15
CA VAL A 716 -21.90 -35.99 3.05
C VAL A 716 -21.31 -36.81 1.90
N HIS A 717 -21.68 -36.49 0.65
CA HIS A 717 -21.18 -37.15 -0.56
C HIS A 717 -20.29 -36.19 -1.36
N LEU A 718 -19.07 -36.62 -1.73
CA LEU A 718 -18.20 -35.91 -2.66
C LEU A 718 -18.02 -36.79 -3.91
N GLU A 719 -18.17 -36.21 -5.09
CA GLU A 719 -17.94 -36.89 -6.38
C GLU A 719 -16.55 -36.57 -6.92
N GLU A 720 -15.91 -37.57 -7.54
CA GLU A 720 -14.61 -37.47 -8.20
C GLU A 720 -14.79 -36.94 -9.64
N CYS A 721 -14.10 -35.85 -10.00
CA CYS A 721 -14.10 -35.32 -11.36
C CYS A 721 -13.18 -36.18 -12.25
N LEU A 722 -13.76 -37.06 -13.08
CA LEU A 722 -12.99 -37.83 -14.07
C LEU A 722 -12.87 -37.04 -15.39
N SER A 723 -11.64 -36.62 -15.71
CA SER A 723 -11.27 -36.21 -17.07
C SER A 723 -11.00 -37.44 -17.92
N SER A 724 -11.50 -37.48 -19.16
CA SER A 724 -11.30 -38.59 -20.11
C SER A 724 -9.98 -38.51 -20.88
N HIS A 725 -9.06 -37.63 -20.50
CA HIS A 725 -7.80 -37.43 -21.22
C HIS A 725 -6.76 -38.53 -20.86
N PRO A 726 -6.11 -39.20 -21.84
CA PRO A 726 -5.20 -40.33 -21.58
C PRO A 726 -3.83 -39.95 -20.99
N SER A 727 -3.65 -38.77 -20.43
CA SER A 727 -2.35 -38.26 -19.94
C SER A 727 -2.21 -38.28 -18.41
N LEU A 728 -3.05 -39.05 -17.70
CA LEU A 728 -2.72 -39.51 -16.35
C LEU A 728 -1.84 -40.77 -16.49
N VAL A 729 -0.58 -40.58 -16.84
CA VAL A 729 0.41 -41.66 -16.72
C VAL A 729 0.67 -41.84 -15.23
N GLU A 730 0.25 -42.98 -14.69
CA GLU A 730 0.65 -43.47 -13.36
C GLU A 730 2.17 -43.29 -13.19
N ARG A 731 2.58 -42.36 -12.33
CA ARG A 731 3.81 -42.51 -11.56
C ARG A 731 3.44 -43.27 -10.30
N GLU A 732 4.34 -44.16 -9.90
CA GLU A 732 4.18 -45.12 -8.81
C GLU A 732 3.55 -44.49 -7.54
N GLY A 733 2.25 -44.70 -7.34
CA GLY A 733 1.58 -44.49 -6.04
C GLY A 733 0.83 -43.17 -5.80
N GLU A 734 0.73 -42.25 -6.77
CA GLU A 734 0.14 -40.91 -6.57
C GLU A 734 -1.24 -40.77 -7.25
N ILE A 735 -2.27 -40.27 -6.54
CA ILE A 735 -3.60 -39.92 -7.07
C ILE A 735 -3.90 -38.44 -6.76
N LEU A 736 -4.31 -37.65 -7.76
CA LEU A 736 -4.73 -36.24 -7.61
C LEU A 736 -6.22 -36.13 -7.22
N LEU A 737 -6.59 -35.22 -6.29
CA LEU A 737 -7.98 -34.92 -5.89
C LEU A 737 -8.22 -33.38 -5.76
N CYS A 738 -9.43 -32.90 -6.07
CA CYS A 738 -9.87 -31.49 -6.00
C CYS A 738 -10.83 -31.23 -4.79
N GLY A 739 -10.83 -30.02 -4.18
CA GLY A 739 -11.57 -29.68 -2.94
C GLY A 739 -12.82 -28.78 -3.06
N SER A 740 -13.60 -28.62 -1.96
CA SER A 740 -14.89 -27.89 -1.84
C SER A 740 -15.17 -27.37 -0.40
N ILE A 741 -16.10 -26.41 -0.21
CA ILE A 741 -16.52 -25.84 1.10
C ILE A 741 -17.65 -26.67 1.74
N LEU A 742 -17.54 -26.99 3.04
CA LEU A 742 -18.58 -27.69 3.82
C LEU A 742 -19.27 -26.75 4.82
N VAL A 743 -20.60 -26.62 4.71
CA VAL A 743 -21.44 -25.88 5.68
C VAL A 743 -22.31 -26.88 6.43
N VAL A 744 -22.18 -26.93 7.76
CA VAL A 744 -22.98 -27.80 8.63
C VAL A 744 -24.10 -26.99 9.25
N MET A 745 -25.34 -27.33 8.89
CA MET A 745 -26.52 -26.66 9.39
C MET A 745 -27.21 -27.45 10.51
N GLU A 746 -27.77 -26.76 11.49
CA GLU A 746 -28.58 -27.36 12.54
C GLU A 746 -30.00 -26.76 12.61
N ASP A 747 -30.94 -27.55 13.11
CA ASP A 747 -32.34 -27.13 13.25
C ASP A 747 -32.49 -26.12 14.40
N THR A 748 -33.10 -24.96 14.14
CA THR A 748 -33.49 -24.02 15.22
C THR A 748 -34.74 -24.51 15.96
N GLU A 749 -35.01 -23.97 17.16
CA GLU A 749 -36.14 -24.38 18.00
C GLU A 749 -37.53 -24.14 17.36
N ASP A 750 -37.62 -23.37 16.27
CA ASP A 750 -38.86 -23.02 15.55
C ASP A 750 -39.15 -23.93 14.32
N CYS A 751 -38.95 -25.23 14.46
CA CYS A 751 -39.35 -26.20 13.43
C CYS A 751 -40.87 -26.35 13.33
N ILE A 752 -41.45 -26.06 12.15
CA ILE A 752 -42.84 -26.38 11.83
C ILE A 752 -42.92 -27.83 11.35
N VAL A 753 -43.39 -28.73 12.21
CA VAL A 753 -43.58 -30.15 11.86
C VAL A 753 -45.01 -30.42 11.37
N SER A 754 -45.15 -30.90 10.14
CA SER A 754 -46.43 -31.34 9.58
C SER A 754 -46.30 -32.72 8.93
N GLY A 755 -46.82 -33.73 9.60
CA GLY A 755 -46.78 -35.12 9.13
C GLY A 755 -45.39 -35.74 9.28
N VAL A 756 -44.85 -36.33 8.21
CA VAL A 756 -43.48 -36.88 8.17
C VAL A 756 -42.44 -35.85 7.69
N THR A 757 -42.83 -34.59 7.53
CA THR A 757 -41.97 -33.50 7.04
C THR A 757 -41.91 -32.38 8.08
N ALA A 758 -40.68 -32.01 8.45
CA ALA A 758 -40.38 -30.85 9.29
C ALA A 758 -39.79 -29.74 8.41
N PHE A 759 -40.18 -28.49 8.67
CA PHE A 759 -39.58 -27.30 8.08
C PHE A 759 -38.97 -26.48 9.21
N CYS A 760 -37.65 -26.55 9.34
CA CYS A 760 -36.89 -25.79 10.33
C CYS A 760 -36.28 -24.56 9.65
N GLN A 761 -36.19 -23.44 10.37
CA GLN A 761 -35.12 -22.49 10.06
C GLN A 761 -33.81 -23.18 10.44
N LEU A 762 -32.89 -23.26 9.48
CA LEU A 762 -31.57 -23.86 9.70
C LEU A 762 -30.61 -22.75 10.06
N ASP A 763 -29.84 -22.96 11.13
CA ASP A 763 -28.75 -22.07 11.51
C ASP A 763 -27.40 -22.69 11.13
N VAL A 764 -26.40 -21.84 10.83
CA VAL A 764 -25.05 -22.33 10.51
C VAL A 764 -24.35 -22.68 11.82
N SER A 765 -24.36 -23.96 12.16
CA SER A 765 -23.68 -24.44 13.37
C SER A 765 -22.15 -24.37 13.26
N LYS A 766 -21.62 -24.54 12.04
CA LYS A 766 -20.19 -24.47 11.72
C LYS A 766 -19.96 -24.36 10.21
N SER A 767 -18.95 -23.58 9.83
CA SER A 767 -18.31 -23.61 8.51
C SER A 767 -16.82 -23.86 8.70
N PHE A 768 -16.19 -24.54 7.75
CA PHE A 768 -14.74 -24.57 7.65
C PHE A 768 -14.31 -24.77 6.20
N THR A 769 -13.18 -24.16 5.86
CA THR A 769 -12.57 -24.25 4.53
C THR A 769 -11.72 -25.52 4.46
N VAL A 770 -11.90 -26.31 3.40
CA VAL A 770 -10.97 -27.38 3.04
C VAL A 770 -10.12 -26.84 1.87
N PRO A 771 -8.78 -26.98 1.86
CA PRO A 771 -7.98 -26.46 0.77
C PRO A 771 -8.33 -27.18 -0.53
N GLY A 772 -8.77 -26.40 -1.52
CA GLY A 772 -8.97 -26.83 -2.89
C GLY A 772 -9.51 -25.66 -3.69
N ARG A 773 -8.83 -25.30 -4.78
CA ARG A 773 -9.29 -24.23 -5.67
C ARG A 773 -10.57 -24.64 -6.39
N ILE A 774 -11.50 -23.69 -6.44
CA ILE A 774 -12.69 -23.67 -7.30
C ILE A 774 -12.23 -23.34 -8.74
N CYS A 775 -12.69 -24.10 -9.73
CA CYS A 775 -12.45 -23.81 -11.15
C CYS A 775 -13.16 -22.50 -11.54
N MET A 776 -12.49 -21.59 -12.26
CA MET A 776 -13.17 -20.46 -12.90
C MET A 776 -13.54 -20.81 -14.35
N ASP A 777 -14.81 -20.56 -14.69
CA ASP A 777 -15.32 -20.56 -16.06
C ASP A 777 -14.69 -19.39 -16.86
N ALA A 778 -14.01 -19.69 -17.96
CA ALA A 778 -13.75 -18.74 -19.03
C ALA A 778 -14.42 -19.26 -20.32
N GLY A 779 -15.06 -18.36 -21.07
CA GLY A 779 -16.08 -18.63 -22.09
C GLY A 779 -15.80 -19.68 -23.19
N ASP A 780 -16.93 -20.20 -23.71
CA ASP A 780 -17.18 -21.00 -24.92
C ASP A 780 -16.22 -22.16 -25.28
N TYR A 781 -16.62 -23.35 -24.80
CA TYR A 781 -16.17 -24.72 -25.10
C TYR A 781 -14.82 -25.17 -24.49
N PRO A 782 -14.81 -26.24 -23.67
CA PRO A 782 -13.63 -26.68 -22.93
C PRO A 782 -12.83 -27.72 -23.73
N GLU A 783 -11.64 -27.39 -24.23
CA GLU A 783 -10.64 -28.43 -24.54
C GLU A 783 -9.22 -28.12 -24.04
N GLU A 784 -8.94 -26.99 -23.36
CA GLU A 784 -7.59 -26.73 -22.83
C GLU A 784 -7.68 -26.10 -21.42
N VAL A 785 -7.34 -26.89 -20.39
CA VAL A 785 -7.13 -26.44 -19.00
C VAL A 785 -5.69 -26.80 -18.63
N GLU A 786 -4.90 -25.82 -18.21
CA GLU A 786 -3.52 -26.01 -17.75
C GLU A 786 -3.46 -25.76 -16.23
N CYS A 787 -2.96 -26.73 -15.45
CA CYS A 787 -2.78 -26.62 -13.99
C CYS A 787 -1.29 -26.45 -13.66
N ARG A 788 -0.95 -25.52 -12.75
CA ARG A 788 0.37 -25.42 -12.09
C ARG A 788 0.31 -26.11 -10.70
N HIS A 789 1.42 -26.70 -10.28
CA HIS A 789 1.57 -27.89 -9.42
C HIS A 789 1.19 -27.75 -7.93
N ASN A 790 0.89 -28.90 -7.26
CA ASN A 790 1.71 -29.50 -6.18
C ASN A 790 1.26 -30.97 -5.92
N VAL A 791 2.20 -31.86 -5.57
CA VAL A 791 2.06 -33.36 -5.51
C VAL A 791 2.35 -33.86 -4.08
N GLU A 792 1.67 -34.91 -3.60
CA GLU A 792 1.92 -35.57 -2.30
C GLU A 792 2.26 -37.07 -2.46
N TYR A 793 3.25 -37.57 -1.69
CA TYR A 793 3.81 -38.94 -1.72
C TYR A 793 3.11 -39.88 -0.73
N VAL A 794 2.97 -41.18 -1.06
CA VAL A 794 2.52 -42.23 -0.11
C VAL A 794 3.59 -43.33 0.01
N GLU A 795 4.02 -43.64 1.24
CA GLU A 795 4.98 -44.72 1.52
C GLU A 795 4.41 -46.12 1.22
N ASP A 796 5.20 -46.91 0.48
CA ASP A 796 4.93 -48.29 0.07
C ASP A 796 4.97 -49.28 1.24
N THR A 797 3.84 -49.97 1.49
CA THR A 797 3.81 -51.18 2.32
C THR A 797 3.36 -52.41 1.52
N SER A 798 4.33 -53.09 0.92
CA SER A 798 4.44 -54.55 0.79
C SER A 798 3.65 -55.30 -0.30
N SER A 799 4.43 -55.84 -1.25
CA SER A 799 4.52 -57.28 -1.59
C SER A 799 3.64 -57.88 -2.72
N VAL A 800 4.37 -58.30 -3.77
CA VAL A 800 4.27 -59.57 -4.53
C VAL A 800 3.52 -59.61 -5.88
N VAL A 801 4.34 -59.54 -6.96
CA VAL A 801 4.46 -60.44 -8.15
C VAL A 801 3.21 -60.69 -9.04
N SER A 802 3.25 -60.23 -10.31
CA SER A 802 3.53 -61.06 -11.51
C SER A 802 3.34 -60.32 -12.85
N GLU A 803 4.39 -60.32 -13.67
CA GLU A 803 4.46 -60.10 -15.14
C GLU A 803 3.81 -61.28 -15.95
N PRO A 804 3.79 -61.31 -17.31
CA PRO A 804 3.81 -60.24 -18.34
C PRO A 804 2.88 -60.52 -19.57
N GLY A 805 2.81 -59.58 -20.52
CA GLY A 805 2.56 -59.85 -21.95
C GLY A 805 2.07 -58.61 -22.71
N GLU A 806 2.87 -57.97 -23.57
CA GLU A 806 3.35 -58.33 -24.93
C GLU A 806 2.62 -57.48 -26.00
N ASP A 807 3.44 -56.77 -26.78
CA ASP A 807 3.27 -56.37 -28.18
C ASP A 807 2.14 -55.43 -28.65
N GLY A 808 2.56 -54.44 -29.47
CA GLY A 808 1.99 -54.34 -30.82
C GLY A 808 1.66 -52.97 -31.38
N LYS A 809 2.69 -52.28 -31.88
CA LYS A 809 2.79 -51.72 -33.25
C LYS A 809 1.54 -51.17 -33.99
N ASN A 810 1.83 -50.03 -34.64
CA ASN A 810 1.45 -49.60 -35.99
C ASN A 810 0.08 -48.91 -36.18
N GLY A 811 0.16 -47.65 -36.64
CA GLY A 811 0.09 -47.43 -38.09
C GLY A 811 -1.16 -46.74 -38.65
N SER A 812 -0.96 -45.46 -38.99
CA SER A 812 -1.33 -44.80 -40.25
C SER A 812 -2.77 -44.76 -40.79
N SER A 813 -3.16 -43.52 -41.05
CA SER A 813 -3.69 -42.97 -42.32
C SER A 813 -5.20 -42.94 -42.60
N SER A 814 -5.63 -41.71 -42.88
CA SER A 814 -6.27 -41.22 -44.11
C SER A 814 -7.78 -41.40 -44.34
N ASP A 815 -8.37 -40.22 -44.59
CA ASP A 815 -9.29 -39.86 -45.68
C ASP A 815 -10.81 -40.02 -45.55
N ASP A 816 -11.45 -38.86 -45.73
CA ASP A 816 -12.59 -38.54 -46.58
C ASP A 816 -14.01 -39.11 -46.32
N GLY A 817 -14.95 -38.18 -46.11
CA GLY A 817 -16.00 -37.98 -47.13
C GLY A 817 -17.48 -38.04 -46.72
N PHE A 818 -18.18 -36.93 -47.00
CA PHE A 818 -19.54 -36.81 -47.60
C PHE A 818 -20.84 -36.77 -46.73
N VAL A 819 -21.40 -35.53 -46.67
CA VAL A 819 -22.70 -35.08 -47.26
C VAL A 819 -24.07 -35.24 -46.54
N ILE A 820 -24.64 -34.06 -46.24
CA ILE A 820 -26.02 -33.54 -46.44
C ILE A 820 -27.23 -34.31 -45.89
N GLN A 821 -27.96 -33.66 -44.96
CA GLN A 821 -29.41 -33.39 -45.07
C GLN A 821 -29.78 -32.12 -44.27
N GLY A 822 -30.61 -31.22 -44.84
CA GLY A 822 -31.43 -30.36 -43.97
C GLY A 822 -31.91 -28.96 -44.37
N ILE A 823 -31.70 -28.41 -45.59
CA ILE A 823 -32.47 -27.23 -46.03
C ILE A 823 -33.86 -27.72 -46.46
N ILE A 824 -34.91 -27.32 -45.76
CA ILE A 824 -36.28 -26.97 -46.23
C ILE A 824 -37.15 -26.78 -44.97
N ALA A 825 -37.23 -25.55 -44.47
CA ALA A 825 -38.46 -25.00 -43.91
C ALA A 825 -38.27 -23.50 -43.59
N LEU A 826 -39.01 -22.68 -44.33
CA LEU A 826 -39.47 -21.35 -43.93
C LEU A 826 -38.58 -20.11 -44.13
N LEU A 827 -38.08 -19.94 -45.35
CA LEU A 827 -38.36 -18.68 -46.06
C LEU A 827 -39.76 -18.81 -46.68
N LEU A 828 -40.78 -18.13 -46.14
CA LEU A 828 -41.98 -17.64 -46.84
C LEU A 828 -43.07 -17.11 -45.87
N ILE A 829 -42.79 -16.05 -45.11
CA ILE A 829 -43.78 -14.96 -44.93
C ILE A 829 -43.03 -13.65 -45.11
N VAL A 830 -43.08 -13.19 -46.36
CA VAL A 830 -42.58 -11.92 -46.84
C VAL A 830 -43.36 -10.76 -46.23
N GLY A 831 -42.62 -9.72 -45.88
CA GLY A 831 -42.92 -8.32 -46.20
C GLY A 831 -44.37 -7.88 -46.09
N PHE A 832 -44.66 -7.13 -45.04
CA PHE A 832 -45.56 -5.98 -45.13
C PHE A 832 -45.15 -4.96 -44.05
N LEU A 833 -45.02 -3.70 -44.46
CA LEU A 833 -44.84 -2.48 -43.65
C LEU A 833 -43.40 -1.97 -43.43
N GLY A 834 -42.70 -1.73 -44.54
CA GLY A 834 -41.71 -0.66 -44.65
C GLY A 834 -42.21 0.44 -45.59
N VAL A 835 -43.17 1.27 -45.15
CA VAL A 835 -43.51 2.56 -45.77
C VAL A 835 -44.10 3.48 -44.70
N ALA A 836 -43.30 4.39 -44.13
CA ALA A 836 -43.66 5.79 -43.89
C ALA A 836 -42.49 6.54 -43.22
N PHE A 837 -42.19 7.72 -43.78
CA PHE A 837 -41.33 8.79 -43.25
C PHE A 837 -39.81 8.68 -43.41
N ARG A 838 -39.42 8.85 -44.68
CA ARG A 838 -38.43 9.88 -45.08
C ARG A 838 -38.92 11.29 -44.67
N GLY A 839 -38.00 12.13 -44.22
CA GLY A 839 -38.13 13.59 -44.20
C GLY A 839 -36.98 14.27 -43.44
N ASN A 840 -35.79 14.35 -44.05
CA ASN A 840 -35.17 15.62 -44.52
C ASN A 840 -35.01 16.69 -43.43
N PHE A 841 -33.78 17.05 -43.06
CA PHE A 841 -33.08 18.18 -43.69
C PHE A 841 -31.58 18.19 -43.37
N ASN A 842 -30.84 18.78 -44.29
CA ASN A 842 -29.41 18.81 -44.47
C ASN A 842 -28.87 20.21 -44.11
N LEU A 843 -27.58 20.29 -43.78
CA LEU A 843 -26.66 21.44 -43.93
C LEU A 843 -26.75 22.61 -42.93
N LEU A 844 -25.66 22.85 -42.20
CA LEU A 844 -24.66 23.86 -42.60
C LEU A 844 -23.36 23.73 -41.79
N LYS A 845 -22.34 24.41 -42.30
CA LYS A 845 -20.89 24.25 -42.16
C LYS A 845 -20.32 25.56 -41.59
N LYS A 846 -19.13 25.50 -40.95
CA LYS A 846 -18.25 26.60 -40.49
C LYS A 846 -18.75 27.36 -39.24
N GLU A 847 -17.90 27.80 -38.32
CA GLU A 847 -16.60 28.47 -38.51
C GLU A 847 -15.69 28.39 -37.26
N GLU A 848 -14.41 28.68 -37.46
CA GLU A 848 -13.33 28.86 -36.48
C GLU A 848 -13.66 29.93 -35.43
N GLU A 849 -13.35 29.67 -34.17
CA GLU A 849 -12.41 30.43 -33.31
C GLU A 849 -12.03 29.59 -32.09
#